data_AF-A0A9D7A106-F1
#
_entry.id   AF-A0A9D7A106-F1
#
_cell.length_a   1.000
_cell.length_b   1.000
_cell.length_c   1.000
_cell.angle_alpha   90.00
_cell.angle_beta   90.00
_cell.angle_gamma   90.00
#
_symmetry.space_group_name_H-M   'P 1'
#
loop_
_entity.id
_entity.type
_entity.pdbx_description
1 polymer ?
#
loop_
_entity_poly.entity_id
_entity_poly.type
_entity_poly.pdbx_seq_one_letter_code
_entity_poly.pdbx_strand_id
1 'polypeptide(L)'
;MSGVTQLTVQGWVKFDAPLSGYQTIASAFQWGYATQWWFGVNANELQVAIAETPNFSDCCQAVPTGQTIGVNLQTGQWYHLAFVYNGAGATDSQRVKAYVNGTPYPVVFNKTIPSVLATTQPVVKLGDEYWLGPAHRWLRGKLDEVRIYNYARSSTEIANDAAGQIANPQSTPTPTNTPLANPAITPVARWRMEEGTGAIVADSSGHAHDQYLVTAPGRPTWSADVPALPGGNAYSLAFDGIDDYSYAFDVAEMTSASQLTVQGWVKFDAPLASNQTLVSAFQWGYTTQWWFGMNGGELQATIAETPNFSDCCSGVPLGQTVGANLQAGQWYHVAFVYNGAGATNNERLKIFVNGTLYPVLFFKTIPASLSNAQPVVRLGYEMWLGPEYRWLKGKLDEVKIYTVARSSTDIANDAIQTSAPTPTPTHTPTLTLTPTTTSTPTLTPTHTSTPTATSTATSTPTSILGWNQRFPVNAPLARSRHALTFDSFRNVVVLFGGWNGTDLGDTWEWNGISWTQKFPAHSPGARSGVALAYDSQRRVTVLFGGNQLDETWEWDGVDWTQRSPTNAPYERMHHAMAYDSARGVTVLFGGYNSLGYCPPVDYCNDTWEWDGINWTQRAPAQSPVGQYWHALAYDVQRGVTALFSSIRGGQANNNETWEWNGTTWNKRTPVTSPQPRYGHAFAYDAARGRAVLFGGNSGTNYLNDLWTWDGATWESITTTTPPSIRITLGMTYDSQRQMTVLFGGQGVGLLGDTWEYIALSTLTPTPTWTPTRTNTPTHTSTPTLSPTPTRTLTPTPTGAPTATPTPTPTWTPTRTLTPTPTSTPTKTNTPVAGSKPWTFMLYLAADNNLYPYLQRAVAQLEALPPNPNVNIVILYDGDRTNDSWRFLVQPGGQYTIGVNKWYLNELNMGDPQTLMDFINWTRVNYPAQHYYLALADHGRGTSGVAWDDSNGKDYLTVAELRSALSTATNSGLWKIDVLHFDACLMGMFENAYQMKDFASYLVASENLGWSVFAYDAYTRAGIRGISGANTPYEFARVAPRVNASTTPRQLATDIANAYFTHPALQGYPRTIAAFDLSKTASVRVALDNLAIALRNNLATVKTYIQNTRNAVQKFDSRDYYKITQDDEYLDLYHLAAQLKVYVPNTQVQNAAQSVMDALTTGGFVIAEYHASGMWGGDTELYWDLDNARGVSIYFPPRSGSNDYNKYVTHQLFRLTSESVWDDFLADYFGVMGLPPESGGEVLPPSMPRSSLFFFLPNVTK
;
A
#
# COMPACT_ATOMS: atom_id res chain seq x y z
N MET A 1 -13.23 -25.96 18.68
CA MET A 1 -14.40 -26.83 18.34
C MET A 1 -15.62 -26.45 19.18
N SER A 2 -16.80 -26.32 18.57
CA SER A 2 -18.08 -26.29 19.29
C SER A 2 -19.14 -27.00 18.44
N GLY A 3 -20.05 -27.75 19.09
CA GLY A 3 -21.08 -28.55 18.40
C GLY A 3 -20.57 -29.82 17.69
N VAL A 4 -19.39 -30.35 18.06
CA VAL A 4 -18.82 -31.55 17.42
C VAL A 4 -19.50 -32.83 17.91
N THR A 5 -19.95 -33.67 16.97
CA THR A 5 -20.67 -34.93 17.25
C THR A 5 -19.88 -36.20 16.91
N GLN A 6 -18.74 -36.08 16.21
CA GLN A 6 -17.93 -37.20 15.73
C GLN A 6 -16.43 -36.91 15.83
N LEU A 7 -15.65 -37.98 16.01
CA LEU A 7 -14.24 -37.98 16.35
C LEU A 7 -13.52 -39.22 15.79
N THR A 8 -12.28 -39.06 15.34
CA THR A 8 -11.30 -40.14 15.13
C THR A 8 -9.98 -39.74 15.74
N VAL A 9 -9.17 -40.71 16.14
CA VAL A 9 -7.98 -40.61 16.97
C VAL A 9 -7.05 -41.73 16.52
N GLN A 10 -5.83 -41.48 16.06
CA GLN A 10 -4.97 -42.61 15.66
C GLN A 10 -3.52 -42.24 15.48
N GLY A 11 -2.55 -43.11 15.77
CA GLY A 11 -1.18 -43.04 15.24
C GLY A 11 -0.31 -44.17 15.80
N TRP A 12 0.98 -44.25 15.49
CA TRP A 12 1.79 -45.36 16.02
C TRP A 12 2.02 -45.27 17.56
N VAL A 13 2.26 -46.41 18.25
CA VAL A 13 2.52 -46.61 19.70
C VAL A 13 3.44 -47.84 20.04
N LYS A 14 4.79 -47.78 19.96
CA LYS A 14 5.78 -48.67 20.67
C LYS A 14 6.17 -48.26 22.13
N PHE A 15 5.75 -48.97 23.15
CA PHE A 15 6.19 -48.68 24.53
C PHE A 15 7.66 -49.12 24.72
N ASP A 16 8.35 -48.77 25.81
CA ASP A 16 9.60 -49.46 26.27
C ASP A 16 9.70 -49.60 27.80
N ALA A 17 8.96 -48.81 28.60
CA ALA A 17 8.84 -49.08 30.03
C ALA A 17 7.62 -49.99 30.27
N PRO A 18 7.70 -50.97 31.19
CA PRO A 18 6.63 -51.94 31.41
C PRO A 18 5.26 -51.30 31.57
N LEU A 19 4.27 -51.84 30.85
CA LEU A 19 2.91 -51.27 30.78
C LEU A 19 2.09 -51.45 32.06
N SER A 20 2.69 -51.97 33.13
CA SER A 20 2.15 -51.95 34.48
C SER A 20 2.06 -50.51 35.01
N GLY A 21 0.88 -49.90 34.86
CA GLY A 21 0.60 -48.51 35.19
C GLY A 21 -0.10 -47.82 34.03
N TYR A 22 -1.06 -46.95 34.34
CA TYR A 22 -1.77 -46.19 33.32
C TYR A 22 -0.78 -45.36 32.50
N GLN A 23 -0.68 -45.71 31.22
CA GLN A 23 0.17 -45.15 30.18
C GLN A 23 -0.69 -44.77 28.97
N THR A 24 -1.08 -43.51 28.87
CA THR A 24 -2.52 -43.30 28.82
C THR A 24 -2.83 -42.44 27.60
N ILE A 25 -3.03 -42.96 26.40
CA ILE A 25 -3.17 -42.30 25.07
C ILE A 25 -4.29 -41.12 24.98
N ALA A 26 -4.68 -40.35 23.93
CA ALA A 26 -5.01 -38.85 23.99
C ALA A 26 -6.34 -38.38 24.64
N SER A 27 -6.65 -37.20 25.34
CA SER A 27 -8.00 -36.56 25.80
C SER A 27 -8.57 -35.23 25.20
N ALA A 28 -9.65 -34.69 25.82
CA ALA A 28 -10.02 -33.27 26.03
C ALA A 28 -10.57 -33.05 27.48
N PHE A 29 -10.47 -31.81 27.98
CA PHE A 29 -10.76 -31.39 29.37
C PHE A 29 -10.85 -29.85 29.49
N GLN A 30 -11.84 -29.24 30.13
CA GLN A 30 -11.77 -27.78 30.44
C GLN A 30 -12.46 -27.47 31.76
N TRP A 31 -11.85 -26.58 32.56
CA TRP A 31 -12.38 -26.24 33.89
C TRP A 31 -13.69 -25.46 33.75
N GLY A 32 -14.74 -25.92 34.45
CA GLY A 32 -16.08 -25.31 34.41
C GLY A 32 -17.01 -25.78 33.28
N TYR A 33 -16.57 -26.67 32.38
CA TYR A 33 -17.35 -27.10 31.21
C TYR A 33 -17.71 -28.60 31.20
N ALA A 34 -18.73 -28.94 30.40
CA ALA A 34 -19.63 -30.07 30.65
C ALA A 34 -19.22 -31.45 30.14
N THR A 35 -18.31 -31.60 29.15
CA THR A 35 -17.94 -32.92 28.60
C THR A 35 -16.44 -33.06 28.36
N GLN A 36 -15.90 -34.22 28.76
CA GLN A 36 -14.46 -34.53 28.81
C GLN A 36 -14.25 -36.04 28.59
N TRP A 37 -13.04 -36.52 28.31
CA TRP A 37 -12.83 -37.91 27.92
C TRP A 37 -11.59 -38.57 28.57
N TRP A 38 -11.51 -39.93 28.55
CA TRP A 38 -10.31 -40.77 28.77
C TRP A 38 -10.12 -41.91 27.63
N PHE A 39 -8.95 -42.37 27.14
CA PHE A 39 -8.62 -43.43 26.13
C PHE A 39 -7.11 -43.62 26.02
N GLY A 40 -6.62 -44.70 26.59
CA GLY A 40 -5.20 -44.92 26.72
C GLY A 40 -4.74 -46.38 26.74
N VAL A 41 -3.69 -46.71 27.51
CA VAL A 41 -3.22 -48.08 27.73
C VAL A 41 -2.89 -48.32 29.21
N ASN A 42 -3.09 -49.55 29.69
CA ASN A 42 -2.54 -50.07 30.94
C ASN A 42 -2.50 -51.60 30.87
N ALA A 43 -1.48 -52.22 31.48
CA ALA A 43 -1.28 -53.67 31.52
C ALA A 43 -1.39 -54.34 30.13
N ASN A 44 -0.74 -53.72 29.14
CA ASN A 44 -0.75 -54.04 27.70
C ASN A 44 -2.06 -53.71 26.93
N GLU A 45 -3.21 -53.54 27.58
CA GLU A 45 -4.51 -53.27 26.93
C GLU A 45 -4.79 -51.77 26.69
N LEU A 46 -5.56 -51.45 25.65
CA LEU A 46 -6.11 -50.12 25.33
C LEU A 46 -7.34 -49.77 26.21
N GLN A 47 -7.62 -48.49 26.55
CA GLN A 47 -8.51 -48.12 27.70
C GLN A 47 -9.21 -46.73 27.66
N VAL A 48 -10.47 -46.63 27.21
CA VAL A 48 -11.35 -45.43 27.10
C VAL A 48 -12.16 -45.08 28.36
N ALA A 49 -12.21 -43.82 28.79
CA ALA A 49 -13.40 -43.16 29.34
C ALA A 49 -14.10 -42.13 28.41
N ILE A 50 -15.38 -41.85 28.61
CA ILE A 50 -16.00 -40.59 28.16
C ILE A 50 -16.95 -40.16 29.29
N ALA A 51 -16.93 -38.88 29.68
CA ALA A 51 -17.61 -38.40 30.89
C ALA A 51 -18.21 -36.99 30.74
N GLU A 52 -19.34 -36.78 31.42
CA GLU A 52 -19.99 -35.47 31.56
C GLU A 52 -19.91 -34.99 33.02
N THR A 53 -19.79 -33.69 33.22
CA THR A 53 -19.71 -33.05 34.55
C THR A 53 -21.06 -32.43 34.92
N PRO A 54 -21.51 -32.50 36.20
CA PRO A 54 -20.69 -32.29 37.41
C PRO A 54 -19.94 -33.51 37.99
N ASN A 55 -20.20 -34.73 37.52
CA ASN A 55 -19.75 -35.99 38.14
C ASN A 55 -18.24 -36.30 37.97
N PHE A 56 -17.35 -35.31 38.02
CA PHE A 56 -15.94 -35.49 37.69
C PHE A 56 -15.14 -36.33 38.71
N SER A 57 -15.67 -36.53 39.92
CA SER A 57 -15.15 -37.49 40.91
C SER A 57 -14.97 -38.91 40.34
N ASP A 58 -15.84 -39.29 39.41
CA ASP A 58 -15.87 -40.62 38.78
C ASP A 58 -14.81 -40.81 37.69
N CYS A 59 -14.17 -39.73 37.24
CA CYS A 59 -13.02 -39.74 36.33
C CYS A 59 -11.70 -39.96 37.09
N CYS A 60 -11.58 -39.31 38.26
CA CYS A 60 -10.43 -39.39 39.15
C CYS A 60 -10.25 -40.80 39.78
N GLN A 61 -11.34 -41.56 39.93
CA GLN A 61 -11.36 -42.94 40.47
C GLN A 61 -10.89 -44.02 39.48
N ALA A 62 -9.71 -43.82 38.87
CA ALA A 62 -8.81 -44.85 38.33
C ALA A 62 -9.39 -46.04 37.49
N VAL A 63 -10.55 -45.90 36.84
CA VAL A 63 -11.18 -46.96 36.00
C VAL A 63 -11.73 -46.37 34.69
N PRO A 64 -11.38 -46.90 33.51
CA PRO A 64 -11.89 -46.43 32.22
C PRO A 64 -13.35 -46.86 31.98
N THR A 65 -14.15 -46.05 31.26
CA THR A 65 -15.47 -46.42 30.69
C THR A 65 -15.42 -47.67 29.78
N GLY A 66 -14.25 -48.14 29.32
CA GLY A 66 -14.04 -49.38 28.60
C GLY A 66 -12.59 -49.66 28.20
N GLN A 67 -12.27 -50.89 27.80
CA GLN A 67 -10.91 -51.32 27.47
C GLN A 67 -10.87 -52.49 26.47
N THR A 68 -9.76 -52.69 25.78
CA THR A 68 -9.59 -53.88 24.92
C THR A 68 -9.33 -55.14 25.73
N ILE A 69 -9.36 -56.28 25.03
CA ILE A 69 -8.91 -57.58 25.54
C ILE A 69 -8.11 -58.28 24.44
N GLY A 70 -6.96 -58.86 24.80
CA GLY A 70 -6.05 -59.60 23.92
C GLY A 70 -4.97 -58.75 23.25
N VAL A 71 -4.80 -57.48 23.64
CA VAL A 71 -3.83 -56.56 23.03
C VAL A 71 -2.49 -56.72 23.74
N ASN A 72 -1.57 -57.47 23.13
CA ASN A 72 -0.26 -57.77 23.71
C ASN A 72 0.83 -56.78 23.21
N LEU A 73 0.67 -55.51 23.60
CA LEU A 73 1.63 -54.45 23.25
C LEU A 73 2.94 -54.69 23.99
N GLN A 74 4.03 -54.85 23.23
CA GLN A 74 5.35 -55.06 23.82
C GLN A 74 6.16 -53.77 23.89
N THR A 75 6.82 -53.61 25.04
CA THR A 75 7.98 -52.74 25.19
C THR A 75 9.04 -53.11 24.15
N GLY A 76 9.45 -52.18 23.30
CA GLY A 76 10.37 -52.43 22.18
C GLY A 76 9.71 -52.53 20.80
N GLN A 77 8.38 -52.67 20.66
CA GLN A 77 7.70 -53.04 19.40
C GLN A 77 6.49 -52.21 18.98
N TRP A 78 6.23 -52.17 17.66
CA TRP A 78 5.44 -51.18 16.93
C TRP A 78 3.93 -51.45 16.75
N TYR A 79 3.08 -50.46 17.09
CA TYR A 79 1.60 -50.58 17.00
C TYR A 79 0.83 -49.33 16.52
N HIS A 80 0.20 -49.30 15.34
CA HIS A 80 -0.74 -48.24 14.90
C HIS A 80 -1.98 -48.25 15.79
N LEU A 81 -2.02 -47.49 16.88
CA LEU A 81 -3.18 -47.47 17.77
C LEU A 81 -4.16 -46.39 17.34
N ALA A 82 -5.44 -46.74 17.33
CA ALA A 82 -6.50 -45.82 16.98
C ALA A 82 -7.73 -46.02 17.85
N PHE A 83 -8.55 -44.98 17.89
CA PHE A 83 -9.88 -44.91 18.46
C PHE A 83 -10.79 -44.10 17.55
N VAL A 84 -12.05 -44.51 17.41
CA VAL A 84 -13.07 -43.81 16.62
C VAL A 84 -14.30 -43.63 17.51
N TYR A 85 -14.76 -42.40 17.69
CA TYR A 85 -16.02 -42.06 18.35
C TYR A 85 -16.99 -41.43 17.35
N ASN A 86 -18.10 -42.11 17.01
CA ASN A 86 -19.02 -41.62 15.98
C ASN A 86 -20.32 -40.97 16.48
N GLY A 87 -20.53 -40.91 17.81
CA GLY A 87 -21.71 -40.32 18.49
C GLY A 87 -23.05 -41.05 18.25
N ALA A 88 -23.38 -41.32 16.99
CA ALA A 88 -24.65 -41.82 16.48
C ALA A 88 -24.89 -43.33 16.65
N GLY A 89 -23.91 -44.10 17.16
CA GLY A 89 -24.11 -45.51 17.50
C GLY A 89 -25.24 -45.71 18.54
N ALA A 90 -26.03 -46.77 18.39
CA ALA A 90 -27.08 -47.12 19.34
C ALA A 90 -26.52 -47.73 20.64
N THR A 91 -25.40 -48.46 20.54
CA THR A 91 -24.65 -49.05 21.67
C THR A 91 -23.25 -48.45 21.79
N ASP A 92 -22.64 -48.56 22.97
CA ASP A 92 -21.29 -48.02 23.24
C ASP A 92 -20.23 -48.64 22.31
N SER A 93 -20.36 -49.93 21.98
CA SER A 93 -19.53 -50.66 20.99
C SER A 93 -19.78 -50.27 19.52
N GLN A 94 -20.87 -49.55 19.23
CA GLN A 94 -21.08 -48.90 17.94
C GLN A 94 -20.55 -47.46 17.95
N ARG A 95 -20.67 -46.76 19.09
CA ARG A 95 -20.11 -45.41 19.28
C ARG A 95 -18.60 -45.41 19.23
N VAL A 96 -17.96 -46.34 19.94
CA VAL A 96 -16.50 -46.42 20.14
C VAL A 96 -15.92 -47.71 19.57
N LYS A 97 -14.80 -47.58 18.85
CA LYS A 97 -13.94 -48.69 18.41
C LYS A 97 -12.49 -48.36 18.68
N ALA A 98 -11.65 -49.37 18.90
CA ALA A 98 -10.19 -49.24 18.98
C ALA A 98 -9.49 -50.12 17.93
N TYR A 99 -8.27 -49.77 17.54
CA TYR A 99 -7.46 -50.49 16.54
C TYR A 99 -5.99 -50.58 16.97
N VAL A 100 -5.27 -51.55 16.39
CA VAL A 100 -3.84 -51.84 16.54
C VAL A 100 -3.31 -52.27 15.16
N ASN A 101 -2.27 -51.65 14.60
CA ASN A 101 -1.72 -52.01 13.27
C ASN A 101 -2.80 -52.08 12.17
N GLY A 102 -3.63 -51.02 12.08
CA GLY A 102 -4.80 -50.93 11.19
C GLY A 102 -5.96 -51.88 11.53
N THR A 103 -5.75 -52.83 12.44
CA THR A 103 -6.67 -53.93 12.74
C THR A 103 -7.55 -53.58 13.94
N PRO A 104 -8.90 -53.68 13.84
CA PRO A 104 -9.79 -53.38 14.97
C PRO A 104 -9.67 -54.41 16.10
N TYR A 105 -9.70 -53.94 17.34
CA TYR A 105 -9.75 -54.78 18.54
C TYR A 105 -11.07 -54.57 19.32
N PRO A 106 -11.67 -55.62 19.91
CA PRO A 106 -12.89 -55.49 20.70
C PRO A 106 -12.67 -54.65 21.94
N VAL A 107 -13.57 -53.70 22.22
CA VAL A 107 -13.57 -52.90 23.45
C VAL A 107 -14.76 -53.33 24.33
N VAL A 108 -14.49 -53.63 25.59
CA VAL A 108 -15.48 -53.97 26.64
C VAL A 108 -15.69 -52.75 27.52
N PHE A 109 -16.94 -52.33 27.72
CA PHE A 109 -17.30 -51.08 28.40
C PHE A 109 -17.75 -51.31 29.84
N ASN A 110 -17.18 -50.54 30.77
CA ASN A 110 -17.44 -50.56 32.22
C ASN A 110 -18.42 -49.45 32.67
N LYS A 111 -18.60 -48.40 31.86
CA LYS A 111 -19.59 -47.32 32.06
C LYS A 111 -20.20 -46.99 30.68
N THR A 112 -21.31 -46.24 30.62
CA THR A 112 -21.97 -45.87 29.35
C THR A 112 -21.27 -44.71 28.64
N ILE A 113 -21.28 -44.71 27.31
CA ILE A 113 -20.67 -43.67 26.46
C ILE A 113 -21.73 -42.63 26.03
N PRO A 114 -21.52 -41.31 26.28
CA PRO A 114 -22.38 -40.24 25.77
C PRO A 114 -22.56 -40.23 24.24
N SER A 115 -23.64 -39.61 23.76
CA SER A 115 -23.97 -39.53 22.32
C SER A 115 -23.64 -38.18 21.66
N VAL A 116 -23.33 -37.16 22.44
CA VAL A 116 -22.94 -35.79 21.99
C VAL A 116 -21.82 -35.29 22.90
N LEU A 117 -20.92 -34.44 22.39
CA LEU A 117 -19.81 -33.87 23.16
C LEU A 117 -19.99 -32.34 23.31
N ALA A 118 -20.61 -31.92 24.42
CA ALA A 118 -20.99 -30.52 24.65
C ALA A 118 -19.79 -29.66 25.09
N THR A 119 -19.20 -28.93 24.14
CA THR A 119 -18.04 -28.06 24.39
C THR A 119 -18.12 -26.72 23.65
N THR A 120 -17.52 -25.69 24.25
CA THR A 120 -17.37 -24.33 23.70
C THR A 120 -15.93 -23.89 23.95
N GLN A 121 -15.11 -23.93 22.90
CA GLN A 121 -13.66 -23.70 22.97
C GLN A 121 -12.91 -24.59 24.00
N PRO A 122 -12.92 -25.93 23.84
CA PRO A 122 -11.82 -26.75 24.37
C PRO A 122 -10.48 -26.32 23.71
N VAL A 123 -9.34 -26.77 24.26
CA VAL A 123 -7.89 -26.33 24.21
C VAL A 123 -6.50 -27.17 23.65
N VAL A 124 -6.03 -28.44 23.17
CA VAL A 124 -5.94 -30.04 23.29
C VAL A 124 -4.62 -30.60 23.89
N LYS A 125 -4.76 -31.35 25.01
CA LYS A 125 -3.71 -31.61 26.01
C LYS A 125 -2.67 -32.69 25.60
N LEU A 126 -2.20 -32.62 24.37
CA LEU A 126 -1.04 -33.30 23.77
C LEU A 126 -0.07 -34.03 24.73
N GLY A 127 -0.36 -35.27 25.14
CA GLY A 127 0.55 -36.06 25.98
C GLY A 127 0.06 -36.32 27.39
N ASP A 128 -1.04 -35.70 27.82
CA ASP A 128 -1.22 -35.51 29.24
C ASP A 128 -2.71 -35.32 29.67
N GLU A 129 -3.15 -35.75 30.86
CA GLU A 129 -4.56 -35.69 31.35
C GLU A 129 -4.62 -34.99 32.72
N TYR A 130 -5.25 -33.81 32.81
CA TYR A 130 -5.19 -32.95 34.00
C TYR A 130 -6.48 -33.08 34.80
N TRP A 131 -6.42 -33.73 35.96
CA TRP A 131 -6.68 -33.00 37.21
C TRP A 131 -6.08 -33.76 38.41
N LEU A 132 -6.27 -33.25 39.62
CA LEU A 132 -5.42 -33.49 40.77
C LEU A 132 -5.46 -34.94 41.30
N GLY A 133 -4.28 -35.57 41.29
CA GLY A 133 -3.94 -36.77 42.05
C GLY A 133 -2.42 -37.01 42.00
N PRO A 134 -1.78 -37.57 43.03
CA PRO A 134 -0.31 -37.66 43.12
C PRO A 134 0.35 -38.69 42.17
N ALA A 135 -0.42 -39.26 41.23
CA ALA A 135 0.04 -40.24 40.25
C ALA A 135 -0.56 -39.88 38.87
N HIS A 136 0.05 -38.88 38.23
CA HIS A 136 -0.27 -38.56 36.84
C HIS A 136 0.04 -39.76 35.93
N ARG A 137 -0.83 -39.98 34.93
CA ARG A 137 -0.88 -41.22 34.14
C ARG A 137 -0.05 -41.16 32.86
N TRP A 138 1.13 -40.59 32.96
CA TRP A 138 2.03 -40.36 31.85
C TRP A 138 2.35 -41.65 31.08
N LEU A 139 2.30 -41.59 29.74
CA LEU A 139 2.81 -42.65 28.87
C LEU A 139 4.23 -43.04 29.26
N ARG A 140 4.64 -44.18 28.73
CA ARG A 140 6.04 -44.44 28.45
C ARG A 140 6.07 -44.94 26.99
N GLY A 141 6.14 -43.97 26.06
CA GLY A 141 6.16 -44.11 24.58
C GLY A 141 6.46 -42.80 23.78
N LYS A 142 7.25 -42.82 22.67
CA LYS A 142 7.70 -41.73 21.70
C LYS A 142 6.94 -41.67 20.36
N LEU A 143 5.89 -40.90 20.23
CA LEU A 143 4.90 -41.17 19.19
C LEU A 143 4.85 -40.15 18.03
N ASP A 144 4.33 -40.51 16.88
CA ASP A 144 4.23 -39.59 15.73
C ASP A 144 2.88 -39.77 15.11
N GLU A 145 2.66 -38.91 14.12
CA GLU A 145 1.80 -39.15 13.00
C GLU A 145 0.48 -39.58 13.57
N VAL A 146 -0.25 -38.60 14.06
CA VAL A 146 -1.44 -38.86 14.81
C VAL A 146 -2.58 -38.13 14.15
N ARG A 147 -3.73 -38.74 13.84
CA ARG A 147 -4.74 -38.20 12.91
C ARG A 147 -6.09 -37.99 13.60
N ILE A 148 -6.36 -36.76 14.07
CA ILE A 148 -7.66 -36.47 14.70
C ILE A 148 -8.66 -35.91 13.73
N TYR A 149 -9.72 -36.63 13.45
CA TYR A 149 -10.74 -36.11 12.57
C TYR A 149 -11.94 -35.66 13.40
N ASN A 150 -12.50 -34.50 13.04
CA ASN A 150 -13.81 -34.03 13.50
C ASN A 150 -14.98 -34.81 12.86
N TYR A 151 -14.67 -35.98 12.29
CA TYR A 151 -15.56 -36.98 11.73
C TYR A 151 -15.04 -38.39 12.07
N ALA A 152 -15.91 -39.39 12.00
CA ALA A 152 -15.54 -40.79 12.22
C ALA A 152 -14.99 -41.42 10.92
N ARG A 153 -13.72 -41.84 10.90
CA ARG A 153 -13.10 -42.48 9.73
C ARG A 153 -13.43 -43.97 9.64
N SER A 154 -13.37 -44.49 8.41
CA SER A 154 -13.54 -45.91 8.10
C SER A 154 -12.28 -46.72 8.43
N SER A 155 -12.46 -48.01 8.73
CA SER A 155 -11.37 -48.94 9.02
C SER A 155 -10.36 -49.10 7.87
N THR A 156 -10.78 -48.87 6.62
CA THR A 156 -9.88 -48.90 5.46
C THR A 156 -8.94 -47.72 5.47
N GLU A 157 -9.41 -46.53 5.87
CA GLU A 157 -8.53 -45.38 6.06
C GLU A 157 -7.58 -45.65 7.24
N ILE A 158 -8.04 -46.19 8.37
CA ILE A 158 -7.16 -46.60 9.51
C ILE A 158 -6.08 -47.62 9.07
N ALA A 159 -6.27 -48.34 7.96
CA ALA A 159 -5.34 -49.36 7.45
C ALA A 159 -4.48 -48.89 6.25
N ASN A 160 -4.91 -47.91 5.46
CA ASN A 160 -4.07 -47.30 4.40
C ASN A 160 -2.99 -46.42 5.01
N ASP A 161 -3.37 -45.73 6.09
CA ASP A 161 -2.52 -45.10 7.10
C ASP A 161 -1.50 -46.07 7.77
N ALA A 162 -1.43 -47.33 7.29
CA ALA A 162 -0.51 -48.40 7.68
C ALA A 162 0.54 -48.86 6.60
N ALA A 163 0.91 -48.06 5.57
CA ALA A 163 1.70 -48.41 4.34
C ALA A 163 3.30 -48.45 4.34
N GLY A 164 4.03 -47.73 3.45
CA GLY A 164 5.54 -47.69 3.35
C GLY A 164 6.20 -46.52 2.55
N GLN A 165 7.52 -46.25 2.71
CA GLN A 165 8.36 -45.18 2.07
C GLN A 165 9.41 -45.66 1.03
N ILE A 166 10.04 -44.73 0.26
CA ILE A 166 11.54 -44.47 0.14
C ILE A 166 11.87 -43.33 -0.91
N ALA A 167 12.53 -42.19 -0.54
CA ALA A 167 12.87 -40.96 -1.38
C ALA A 167 14.01 -40.04 -0.77
N ASN A 168 14.83 -39.17 -1.47
CA ASN A 168 15.95 -38.31 -0.88
C ASN A 168 17.49 -37.94 -1.33
N PRO A 169 18.31 -38.25 -2.41
CA PRO A 169 19.33 -37.33 -3.13
C PRO A 169 19.31 -37.16 -4.70
N GLN A 170 19.69 -35.96 -5.19
CA GLN A 170 20.26 -35.44 -6.49
C GLN A 170 19.59 -35.38 -7.91
N SER A 171 19.90 -34.26 -8.60
CA SER A 171 19.52 -33.73 -9.93
C SER A 171 18.11 -33.11 -10.05
N THR A 172 17.99 -31.96 -10.74
CA THR A 172 16.80 -31.09 -10.73
C THR A 172 16.13 -30.91 -12.11
N PRO A 173 15.42 -31.93 -12.63
CA PRO A 173 14.44 -31.73 -13.69
C PRO A 173 13.15 -31.10 -13.11
N THR A 174 12.49 -30.23 -13.88
CA THR A 174 11.20 -29.62 -13.49
C THR A 174 10.08 -30.66 -13.43
N PRO A 175 9.38 -30.84 -12.28
CA PRO A 175 8.16 -31.64 -12.22
C PRO A 175 6.97 -30.84 -12.77
N THR A 176 6.22 -31.42 -13.70
CA THR A 176 5.02 -30.78 -14.26
C THR A 176 3.86 -30.78 -13.28
N ASN A 177 3.42 -29.60 -12.82
CA ASN A 177 2.19 -29.42 -12.06
C ASN A 177 0.95 -29.83 -12.89
N THR A 178 0.56 -31.09 -12.77
CA THR A 178 -0.74 -31.59 -13.19
C THR A 178 -1.65 -31.61 -11.96
N PRO A 179 -2.75 -30.83 -11.91
CA PRO A 179 -3.59 -30.78 -10.71
C PRO A 179 -4.21 -32.13 -10.38
N LEU A 180 -3.92 -32.66 -9.19
CA LEU A 180 -4.57 -33.85 -8.63
C LEU A 180 -5.45 -33.45 -7.44
N ALA A 181 -6.72 -33.88 -7.47
CA ALA A 181 -7.75 -33.35 -6.59
C ALA A 181 -7.98 -34.22 -5.34
N ASN A 182 -7.27 -33.93 -4.24
CA ASN A 182 -7.74 -34.26 -2.88
C ASN A 182 -7.02 -33.41 -1.79
N PRO A 183 -7.74 -32.59 -0.99
CA PRO A 183 -7.11 -31.78 0.07
C PRO A 183 -6.49 -32.56 1.24
N ALA A 184 -6.73 -33.86 1.38
CA ALA A 184 -6.46 -34.60 2.63
C ALA A 184 -5.01 -35.13 2.83
N ILE A 185 -4.09 -34.88 1.88
CA ILE A 185 -2.76 -35.52 1.86
C ILE A 185 -1.58 -34.52 1.86
N THR A 186 -1.85 -33.24 1.60
CA THR A 186 -0.85 -32.18 1.48
C THR A 186 -0.49 -31.59 2.86
N PRO A 187 0.79 -31.28 3.13
CA PRO A 187 1.14 -30.43 4.28
C PRO A 187 0.57 -29.02 4.16
N VAL A 188 0.52 -28.29 5.28
CA VAL A 188 0.38 -26.82 5.27
C VAL A 188 1.73 -26.12 5.29
N ALA A 189 2.79 -26.78 5.76
CA ALA A 189 4.16 -26.31 5.54
C ALA A 189 5.13 -27.48 5.34
N ARG A 190 6.14 -27.35 4.48
CA ARG A 190 7.17 -28.36 4.25
C ARG A 190 8.50 -27.72 3.86
N TRP A 191 9.36 -27.55 4.83
CA TRP A 191 10.69 -26.95 4.73
C TRP A 191 11.73 -28.04 4.49
N ARG A 192 12.21 -28.14 3.25
CA ARG A 192 13.12 -29.24 2.86
C ARG A 192 14.58 -29.01 3.20
N MET A 193 14.99 -27.78 3.48
CA MET A 193 16.37 -27.44 3.87
C MET A 193 17.43 -27.80 2.81
N GLU A 194 17.06 -27.72 1.53
CA GLU A 194 17.87 -28.11 0.36
C GLU A 194 18.59 -26.91 -0.30
N GLU A 195 18.32 -25.69 0.15
CA GLU A 195 18.74 -24.46 -0.49
C GLU A 195 20.25 -24.21 -0.35
N GLY A 196 20.86 -24.75 0.71
CA GLY A 196 22.32 -24.78 0.96
C GLY A 196 23.01 -23.42 1.15
N THR A 197 22.29 -22.33 0.88
CA THR A 197 22.70 -20.92 0.97
C THR A 197 21.45 -20.05 1.18
N GLY A 198 21.64 -18.77 1.53
CA GLY A 198 20.52 -17.84 1.76
C GLY A 198 19.92 -17.91 3.17
N ALA A 199 18.97 -17.02 3.45
CA ALA A 199 18.37 -16.80 4.78
C ALA A 199 16.91 -17.31 4.89
N ILE A 200 16.46 -18.12 3.94
CA ILE A 200 15.08 -18.64 3.88
C ILE A 200 15.13 -20.14 3.58
N VAL A 201 14.28 -20.93 4.24
CA VAL A 201 13.91 -22.30 3.84
C VAL A 201 12.51 -22.26 3.25
N ALA A 202 12.35 -22.66 1.99
CA ALA A 202 11.10 -22.51 1.26
C ALA A 202 10.05 -23.55 1.67
N ASP A 203 8.79 -23.13 1.72
CA ASP A 203 7.64 -24.01 1.90
C ASP A 203 7.27 -24.74 0.61
N SER A 204 7.65 -26.00 0.52
CA SER A 204 7.27 -26.90 -0.57
C SER A 204 5.88 -27.55 -0.42
N SER A 205 5.04 -27.08 0.51
CA SER A 205 3.65 -27.54 0.65
C SER A 205 2.68 -26.92 -0.35
N GLY A 206 2.95 -25.68 -0.78
CA GLY A 206 2.06 -24.88 -1.63
C GLY A 206 1.25 -23.80 -0.90
N HIS A 207 1.40 -23.62 0.42
CA HIS A 207 0.72 -22.57 1.20
C HIS A 207 1.61 -21.34 1.49
N ALA A 208 2.89 -21.40 1.10
CA ALA A 208 3.88 -20.31 1.17
C ALA A 208 4.23 -19.84 2.59
N HIS A 209 4.28 -20.79 3.54
CA HIS A 209 4.70 -20.53 4.93
C HIS A 209 6.23 -20.60 5.10
N ASP A 210 7.01 -19.84 4.33
CA ASP A 210 8.49 -19.92 4.34
C ASP A 210 9.11 -19.67 5.75
N GLN A 211 10.23 -20.33 6.04
CA GLN A 211 10.99 -20.14 7.29
C GLN A 211 12.17 -19.18 7.09
N TYR A 212 12.14 -18.05 7.77
CA TYR A 212 13.20 -17.05 7.80
C TYR A 212 14.23 -17.41 8.87
N LEU A 213 15.49 -17.59 8.48
CA LEU A 213 16.63 -17.75 9.39
C LEU A 213 16.95 -16.38 9.99
N VAL A 214 17.04 -16.25 11.31
CA VAL A 214 17.32 -14.92 11.91
C VAL A 214 18.76 -14.49 11.65
N THR A 215 19.09 -13.21 11.84
CA THR A 215 20.43 -12.69 11.55
C THR A 215 21.45 -13.04 12.63
N ALA A 216 22.70 -13.22 12.21
CA ALA A 216 23.81 -13.59 13.09
C ALA A 216 24.05 -12.53 14.20
N PRO A 217 24.52 -12.89 15.41
CA PRO A 217 25.14 -14.17 15.79
C PRO A 217 24.28 -15.44 15.64
N GLY A 218 23.06 -15.46 16.19
CA GLY A 218 22.15 -16.62 16.20
C GLY A 218 21.49 -17.00 14.87
N ARG A 219 22.26 -17.14 13.79
CA ARG A 219 21.77 -17.63 12.50
C ARG A 219 22.11 -19.10 12.25
N PRO A 220 21.10 -20.00 12.16
CA PRO A 220 21.30 -21.38 11.75
C PRO A 220 22.02 -21.47 10.40
N THR A 221 22.97 -22.41 10.29
CA THR A 221 23.92 -22.51 9.18
C THR A 221 23.68 -23.73 8.30
N TRP A 222 23.87 -23.59 6.99
CA TRP A 222 23.71 -24.70 6.05
C TRP A 222 24.84 -25.73 6.18
N SER A 223 24.48 -27.01 6.16
CA SER A 223 25.39 -28.12 6.41
C SER A 223 25.16 -29.27 5.41
N ALA A 224 26.24 -29.85 4.89
CA ALA A 224 26.19 -31.04 4.01
C ALA A 224 26.19 -32.38 4.79
N ASP A 225 26.12 -32.32 6.11
CA ASP A 225 25.86 -33.46 7.00
C ASP A 225 24.35 -33.69 7.06
N VAL A 226 23.83 -34.70 6.33
CA VAL A 226 22.38 -34.91 6.07
C VAL A 226 21.92 -36.33 6.43
N PRO A 227 20.63 -36.56 6.73
CA PRO A 227 20.07 -37.91 6.90
C PRO A 227 20.06 -38.69 5.57
N ALA A 228 20.23 -40.01 5.65
CA ALA A 228 20.43 -40.89 4.50
C ALA A 228 19.12 -41.28 3.77
N LEU A 229 18.50 -40.31 3.11
CA LEU A 229 17.33 -40.49 2.24
C LEU A 229 17.76 -41.01 0.81
N PRO A 230 16.88 -41.48 -0.14
CA PRO A 230 17.21 -41.81 -1.59
C PRO A 230 16.33 -41.22 -2.77
N GLY A 231 16.78 -40.22 -3.55
CA GLY A 231 16.07 -39.41 -4.57
C GLY A 231 15.57 -37.97 -4.17
N GLY A 232 16.44 -36.94 -4.08
CA GLY A 232 16.23 -35.59 -3.44
C GLY A 232 17.45 -34.85 -2.78
N ASN A 233 17.73 -35.00 -1.45
CA ASN A 233 18.61 -34.20 -0.54
C ASN A 233 20.12 -34.01 -0.77
N ALA A 234 20.58 -32.84 -0.28
CA ALA A 234 21.96 -32.36 -0.32
C ALA A 234 22.38 -31.48 0.88
N TYR A 235 21.44 -30.87 1.61
CA TYR A 235 21.73 -29.99 2.74
C TYR A 235 20.81 -30.25 3.95
N SER A 236 21.21 -29.71 5.10
CA SER A 236 20.47 -29.65 6.35
C SER A 236 20.77 -28.31 7.04
N LEU A 237 19.95 -27.93 8.01
CA LEU A 237 20.10 -26.67 8.76
C LEU A 237 20.68 -26.95 10.15
N ALA A 238 21.83 -26.36 10.48
CA ALA A 238 22.57 -26.58 11.72
C ALA A 238 22.41 -25.42 12.71
N PHE A 239 22.36 -25.75 14.00
CA PHE A 239 22.06 -24.88 15.14
C PHE A 239 23.13 -25.09 16.23
N ASP A 240 23.73 -24.02 16.74
CA ASP A 240 24.95 -24.05 17.57
C ASP A 240 24.74 -24.28 19.08
N GLY A 241 23.53 -24.00 19.58
CA GLY A 241 23.14 -24.09 20.98
C GLY A 241 23.30 -22.80 21.81
N ILE A 242 23.49 -21.63 21.19
CA ILE A 242 23.72 -20.34 21.87
C ILE A 242 22.63 -19.31 21.54
N ASP A 243 22.27 -19.14 20.27
CA ASP A 243 21.21 -18.21 19.83
C ASP A 243 20.56 -18.56 18.48
N ASP A 244 20.92 -19.67 17.84
CA ASP A 244 20.42 -20.09 16.53
C ASP A 244 18.91 -20.41 16.47
N TYR A 245 18.16 -19.69 15.62
CA TYR A 245 16.76 -20.05 15.27
C TYR A 245 16.24 -19.56 13.89
N SER A 246 15.09 -20.09 13.48
CA SER A 246 14.29 -19.61 12.33
C SER A 246 12.82 -19.43 12.70
N TYR A 247 12.02 -18.73 11.89
CA TYR A 247 10.57 -18.60 12.10
C TYR A 247 9.74 -18.50 10.80
N ALA A 248 8.45 -18.85 10.89
CA ALA A 248 7.44 -18.61 9.86
C ALA A 248 6.23 -17.89 10.49
N PHE A 249 5.80 -16.77 9.89
CA PHE A 249 4.66 -15.98 10.38
C PHE A 249 3.31 -16.57 9.95
N ASP A 250 2.27 -16.25 10.73
CA ASP A 250 0.85 -16.32 10.39
C ASP A 250 0.42 -17.56 9.59
N VAL A 251 0.73 -18.76 10.12
CA VAL A 251 0.24 -20.05 9.61
C VAL A 251 -1.28 -20.13 9.85
N ALA A 252 -2.04 -19.45 9.00
CA ALA A 252 -3.45 -19.12 9.21
C ALA A 252 -4.33 -20.38 9.29
N GLU A 253 -3.97 -21.41 8.54
CA GLU A 253 -4.55 -22.74 8.53
C GLU A 253 -4.57 -23.37 9.94
N MET A 254 -3.56 -23.09 10.78
CA MET A 254 -3.49 -23.56 12.17
C MET A 254 -4.42 -22.80 13.14
N THR A 255 -4.97 -21.64 12.74
CA THR A 255 -5.90 -20.82 13.56
C THR A 255 -7.17 -21.61 13.92
N SER A 256 -7.70 -22.40 12.98
CA SER A 256 -8.90 -23.23 13.19
C SER A 256 -8.61 -24.72 13.36
N ALA A 257 -7.34 -25.13 13.42
CA ALA A 257 -6.98 -26.53 13.29
C ALA A 257 -7.28 -27.33 14.57
N SER A 258 -8.18 -28.30 14.47
CA SER A 258 -8.45 -29.32 15.50
C SER A 258 -7.34 -30.39 15.59
N GLN A 259 -6.15 -30.09 15.08
CA GLN A 259 -5.12 -31.02 14.64
C GLN A 259 -3.83 -30.24 14.35
N LEU A 260 -2.69 -30.92 14.42
CA LEU A 260 -1.40 -30.45 13.91
C LEU A 260 -0.46 -31.66 13.71
N THR A 261 0.48 -31.60 12.79
CA THR A 261 1.69 -32.46 12.72
C THR A 261 2.88 -31.55 12.72
N VAL A 262 3.97 -31.93 13.40
CA VAL A 262 5.29 -31.35 13.16
C VAL A 262 6.28 -32.50 13.09
N GLN A 263 6.76 -32.83 11.89
CA GLN A 263 7.73 -33.91 11.64
C GLN A 263 9.02 -33.37 11.05
N GLY A 264 10.11 -34.12 11.11
CA GLY A 264 11.38 -33.82 10.44
C GLY A 264 12.51 -34.73 10.90
N TRP A 265 13.70 -34.51 10.38
CA TRP A 265 14.92 -35.16 10.86
C TRP A 265 15.63 -34.26 11.88
N VAL A 266 16.32 -34.87 12.85
CA VAL A 266 17.24 -34.17 13.76
C VAL A 266 18.54 -34.95 13.98
N LYS A 267 19.65 -34.24 14.17
CA LYS A 267 20.92 -34.78 14.63
C LYS A 267 21.47 -33.92 15.76
N PHE A 268 21.57 -34.46 16.97
CA PHE A 268 22.07 -33.70 18.12
C PHE A 268 23.59 -33.78 18.25
N ASP A 269 24.21 -32.65 18.60
CA ASP A 269 25.64 -32.57 18.89
C ASP A 269 25.90 -32.49 20.41
N ALA A 270 27.10 -32.87 20.85
CA ALA A 270 27.41 -33.05 22.27
C ALA A 270 27.64 -31.72 23.03
N PRO A 271 27.39 -31.67 24.35
CA PRO A 271 26.80 -32.70 25.20
C PRO A 271 25.27 -32.64 25.23
N LEU A 272 24.61 -33.80 25.35
CA LEU A 272 23.15 -33.91 25.38
C LEU A 272 22.54 -33.59 26.76
N ALA A 273 23.29 -32.97 27.68
CA ALA A 273 22.91 -32.79 29.08
C ALA A 273 22.18 -31.46 29.38
N SER A 274 21.96 -30.63 28.37
CA SER A 274 21.19 -29.38 28.42
C SER A 274 19.80 -29.55 27.78
N ASN A 275 18.89 -28.62 28.07
CA ASN A 275 17.57 -28.58 27.43
C ASN A 275 17.62 -27.76 26.14
N GLN A 276 17.05 -28.29 25.06
CA GLN A 276 17.19 -27.79 23.69
C GLN A 276 15.83 -27.81 22.97
N THR A 277 15.53 -26.83 22.11
CA THR A 277 14.23 -26.73 21.40
C THR A 277 14.39 -26.96 19.90
N LEU A 278 13.72 -27.95 19.33
CA LEU A 278 13.71 -28.21 17.88
C LEU A 278 12.74 -27.27 17.15
N VAL A 279 11.53 -27.08 17.69
CA VAL A 279 10.46 -26.34 17.00
C VAL A 279 9.36 -25.88 17.98
N SER A 280 8.78 -24.71 17.75
CA SER A 280 7.77 -24.08 18.62
C SER A 280 6.72 -23.30 17.81
N ALA A 281 5.65 -22.83 18.46
CA ALA A 281 4.89 -21.67 18.00
C ALA A 281 4.42 -20.81 19.18
N PHE A 282 4.52 -19.48 19.02
CA PHE A 282 4.29 -18.52 20.09
C PHE A 282 3.93 -17.13 19.53
N GLN A 283 2.98 -16.44 20.18
CA GLN A 283 2.64 -15.04 19.90
C GLN A 283 2.26 -14.32 21.21
N TRP A 284 2.64 -13.03 21.35
CA TRP A 284 2.30 -12.21 22.51
C TRP A 284 0.83 -11.78 22.53
N GLY A 285 0.23 -11.69 23.72
CA GLY A 285 -1.15 -11.22 23.92
C GLY A 285 -2.24 -12.28 23.68
N TYR A 286 -1.92 -13.38 23.01
CA TYR A 286 -2.86 -14.45 22.66
C TYR A 286 -2.74 -15.69 23.55
N THR A 287 -3.69 -16.61 23.37
CA THR A 287 -4.08 -17.59 24.39
C THR A 287 -3.42 -18.96 24.26
N THR A 288 -2.54 -19.22 23.27
CA THR A 288 -1.97 -20.55 22.99
C THR A 288 -0.53 -20.54 22.49
N GLN A 289 0.30 -21.48 22.98
CA GLN A 289 1.73 -21.62 22.68
C GLN A 289 2.16 -23.11 22.66
N TRP A 290 3.25 -23.48 21.97
CA TRP A 290 3.85 -24.82 22.08
C TRP A 290 5.33 -24.89 21.72
N TRP A 291 6.04 -25.93 22.18
CA TRP A 291 7.42 -26.25 21.78
C TRP A 291 7.78 -27.72 21.97
N PHE A 292 8.76 -28.17 21.19
CA PHE A 292 9.26 -29.52 21.03
C PHE A 292 10.79 -29.49 21.08
N GLY A 293 11.45 -30.46 21.73
CA GLY A 293 12.79 -30.31 22.29
C GLY A 293 13.54 -31.62 22.63
N MET A 294 14.62 -31.52 23.42
CA MET A 294 15.45 -32.64 23.90
C MET A 294 16.25 -32.28 25.17
N ASN A 295 16.43 -33.25 26.07
CA ASN A 295 17.33 -33.15 27.24
C ASN A 295 17.76 -34.56 27.71
N GLY A 296 19.01 -34.74 28.13
CA GLY A 296 19.53 -35.99 28.69
C GLY A 296 19.67 -37.14 27.69
N GLY A 297 19.63 -36.87 26.39
CA GLY A 297 19.49 -37.90 25.34
C GLY A 297 18.04 -38.39 25.19
N GLU A 298 17.07 -37.67 25.73
CA GLU A 298 15.65 -38.00 25.69
C GLU A 298 14.87 -36.80 25.13
N LEU A 299 14.00 -37.00 24.14
CA LEU A 299 13.26 -35.89 23.51
C LEU A 299 12.23 -35.30 24.48
N GLN A 300 11.89 -34.02 24.31
CA GLN A 300 11.01 -33.24 25.20
C GLN A 300 9.90 -32.50 24.44
N ALA A 301 8.79 -32.14 25.08
CA ALA A 301 7.71 -31.38 24.43
C ALA A 301 6.66 -30.77 25.37
N THR A 302 5.98 -29.71 24.92
CA THR A 302 5.12 -28.80 25.68
C THR A 302 4.10 -28.10 24.78
N ILE A 303 2.87 -27.89 25.25
CA ILE A 303 1.88 -26.92 24.71
C ILE A 303 1.25 -26.22 25.92
N ALA A 304 0.82 -24.98 25.79
CA ALA A 304 0.29 -24.13 26.87
C ALA A 304 -0.88 -23.27 26.38
N GLU A 305 -1.88 -23.05 27.24
CA GLU A 305 -3.00 -22.12 26.98
C GLU A 305 -3.39 -21.35 28.24
N THR A 306 -3.88 -20.14 28.02
CA THR A 306 -4.13 -19.15 29.07
C THR A 306 -5.58 -19.27 29.61
N PRO A 307 -5.95 -18.70 30.79
CA PRO A 307 -5.26 -17.64 31.55
C PRO A 307 -4.02 -18.05 32.36
N ASN A 308 -3.61 -19.32 32.36
CA ASN A 308 -2.44 -19.79 33.12
C ASN A 308 -1.11 -19.67 32.34
N PHE A 309 -0.66 -18.43 32.14
CA PHE A 309 0.63 -18.06 31.51
C PHE A 309 1.89 -18.45 32.34
N SER A 310 1.80 -19.50 33.15
CA SER A 310 2.88 -19.97 34.04
C SER A 310 3.38 -21.38 33.72
N ASP A 311 2.63 -22.16 32.91
CA ASP A 311 2.91 -23.59 32.75
C ASP A 311 3.86 -23.94 31.59
N CYS A 312 3.88 -23.17 30.50
CA CYS A 312 5.03 -23.14 29.57
C CYS A 312 6.27 -22.60 30.28
N CYS A 313 6.08 -21.50 31.00
CA CYS A 313 7.13 -20.67 31.62
C CYS A 313 7.85 -21.31 32.82
N SER A 314 7.45 -22.52 33.25
CA SER A 314 8.11 -23.22 34.37
C SER A 314 9.26 -24.13 33.94
N GLY A 315 9.57 -24.21 32.64
CA GLY A 315 10.75 -24.93 32.12
C GLY A 315 10.76 -26.46 32.26
N VAL A 316 9.77 -27.06 32.91
CA VAL A 316 9.58 -28.52 32.91
C VAL A 316 8.83 -28.85 31.61
N PRO A 317 9.37 -29.72 30.73
CA PRO A 317 8.61 -30.14 29.57
C PRO A 317 7.35 -30.83 30.05
N LEU A 318 6.30 -30.88 29.24
CA LEU A 318 5.12 -31.63 29.63
C LEU A 318 5.21 -33.10 29.17
N GLY A 319 6.21 -33.44 28.34
CA GLY A 319 6.63 -34.76 27.83
C GLY A 319 8.16 -34.92 27.80
N GLN A 320 8.75 -36.00 28.33
CA GLN A 320 10.13 -36.42 28.02
C GLN A 320 10.30 -37.93 27.89
N THR A 321 11.15 -38.40 26.97
CA THR A 321 11.38 -39.82 26.73
C THR A 321 12.18 -40.51 27.86
N VAL A 322 12.11 -41.84 28.03
CA VAL A 322 12.81 -42.63 29.09
C VAL A 322 13.26 -44.00 28.57
N GLY A 323 14.29 -44.00 27.73
CA GLY A 323 14.72 -45.20 26.99
C GLY A 323 15.18 -44.90 25.57
N ALA A 324 14.99 -43.66 25.09
CA ALA A 324 15.56 -43.22 23.83
C ALA A 324 17.06 -43.41 23.77
N ASN A 325 17.73 -43.02 24.86
CA ASN A 325 19.19 -42.97 24.97
C ASN A 325 19.83 -42.44 23.67
N LEU A 326 19.33 -41.31 23.17
CA LEU A 326 19.85 -40.70 21.95
C LEU A 326 21.35 -40.47 22.10
N GLN A 327 22.09 -40.91 21.10
CA GLN A 327 23.54 -40.71 21.01
C GLN A 327 23.82 -39.51 20.10
N ALA A 328 24.75 -38.65 20.52
CA ALA A 328 25.17 -37.50 19.74
C ALA A 328 25.85 -37.94 18.44
N GLY A 329 25.73 -37.13 17.38
CA GLY A 329 26.33 -37.42 16.09
C GLY A 329 25.59 -38.46 15.23
N GLN A 330 24.37 -38.84 15.58
CA GLN A 330 23.50 -39.71 14.77
C GLN A 330 22.24 -38.96 14.30
N TRP A 331 21.79 -39.26 13.07
CA TRP A 331 20.53 -38.75 12.50
C TRP A 331 19.33 -39.59 12.96
N TYR A 332 18.28 -38.89 13.39
CA TYR A 332 17.04 -39.46 13.89
C TYR A 332 15.83 -38.78 13.22
N HIS A 333 14.91 -39.52 12.59
CA HIS A 333 13.62 -38.93 12.22
C HIS A 333 12.76 -38.74 13.47
N VAL A 334 12.29 -37.53 13.73
CA VAL A 334 11.46 -37.19 14.88
C VAL A 334 10.22 -36.44 14.38
N ALA A 335 9.03 -36.84 14.81
CA ALA A 335 7.91 -35.93 14.77
C ALA A 335 7.34 -35.72 16.17
N PHE A 336 6.37 -34.83 16.20
CA PHE A 336 5.74 -34.25 17.36
C PHE A 336 4.34 -33.88 16.89
N VAL A 337 3.42 -34.83 16.97
CA VAL A 337 2.18 -34.75 16.19
C VAL A 337 1.01 -34.64 17.13
N TYR A 338 0.05 -33.79 16.76
CA TYR A 338 -1.03 -33.21 17.54
C TYR A 338 -2.37 -33.75 17.08
N ASN A 339 -2.82 -34.82 17.70
CA ASN A 339 -4.17 -35.35 17.50
C ASN A 339 -5.06 -34.61 18.52
N GLY A 340 -5.85 -33.66 18.01
CA GLY A 340 -6.47 -32.53 18.71
C GLY A 340 -7.89 -32.66 19.32
N ALA A 341 -8.42 -33.88 19.36
CA ALA A 341 -9.73 -34.34 19.89
C ALA A 341 -9.87 -35.90 19.98
N GLY A 342 -9.25 -36.57 20.93
CA GLY A 342 -9.38 -38.03 21.20
C GLY A 342 -9.20 -38.31 22.67
N ALA A 343 -9.46 -39.51 23.25
CA ALA A 343 -9.82 -39.66 24.70
C ALA A 343 -8.94 -39.58 26.09
N THR A 344 -7.71 -40.07 26.56
CA THR A 344 -6.97 -39.83 27.93
C THR A 344 -5.74 -38.81 28.01
N ASN A 345 -4.47 -39.20 28.18
CA ASN A 345 -3.27 -38.33 28.15
C ASN A 345 -2.72 -38.15 26.70
N ASN A 346 -2.15 -39.19 26.08
CA ASN A 346 -0.97 -39.15 25.20
C ASN A 346 -0.99 -39.90 23.84
N GLU A 347 -2.12 -39.90 23.13
CA GLU A 347 -2.23 -40.27 21.68
C GLU A 347 -2.25 -39.00 20.88
N ARG A 348 -1.62 -37.99 21.42
CA ARG A 348 -2.13 -36.66 21.35
C ARG A 348 -0.94 -35.88 20.92
N LEU A 349 0.02 -35.84 21.84
CA LEU A 349 1.46 -35.98 21.66
C LEU A 349 1.81 -37.34 22.22
N LYS A 350 2.82 -38.06 21.76
CA LYS A 350 3.37 -38.14 20.41
C LYS A 350 4.58 -37.25 20.03
N ILE A 351 5.80 -37.69 20.46
CA ILE A 351 7.17 -37.36 19.95
C ILE A 351 8.02 -38.58 19.36
N PHE A 352 8.49 -38.81 18.10
CA PHE A 352 9.32 -40.01 17.65
C PHE A 352 10.85 -40.01 17.82
N VAL A 353 11.51 -41.16 17.54
CA VAL A 353 12.87 -41.25 16.94
C VAL A 353 12.98 -42.36 15.86
N ASN A 354 13.62 -42.08 14.71
CA ASN A 354 13.92 -43.04 13.61
C ASN A 354 12.78 -43.98 13.25
N GLY A 355 11.62 -43.39 12.96
CA GLY A 355 10.46 -44.18 12.63
C GLY A 355 10.06 -45.13 13.76
N THR A 356 10.45 -44.84 15.02
CA THR A 356 10.42 -45.74 16.21
C THR A 356 9.95 -45.02 17.51
N LEU A 357 9.08 -45.67 18.29
CA LEU A 357 8.56 -45.16 19.59
C LEU A 357 9.39 -45.62 20.80
N TYR A 358 9.28 -44.91 21.91
CA TYR A 358 10.09 -44.99 23.12
C TYR A 358 9.54 -44.10 24.30
N PRO A 359 9.05 -44.59 25.44
CA PRO A 359 9.07 -43.89 26.72
C PRO A 359 8.81 -42.39 26.99
N VAL A 360 8.00 -41.59 26.26
CA VAL A 360 7.61 -40.23 26.72
C VAL A 360 6.85 -40.27 28.05
N LEU A 361 7.59 -40.25 29.16
CA LEU A 361 7.17 -39.83 30.48
C LEU A 361 6.78 -38.36 30.42
N PHE A 362 5.49 -38.11 30.28
CA PHE A 362 4.85 -36.82 30.48
C PHE A 362 5.03 -36.31 31.94
N PHE A 363 4.64 -35.06 32.23
CA PHE A 363 5.00 -34.40 33.52
C PHE A 363 3.98 -33.45 34.15
N LYS A 364 2.94 -32.98 33.45
CA LYS A 364 1.97 -32.05 34.05
C LYS A 364 0.57 -32.38 33.55
N THR A 365 -0.09 -31.39 32.94
CA THR A 365 -0.77 -31.60 31.68
C THR A 365 -0.90 -30.33 30.86
N ILE A 366 -0.65 -30.53 29.59
CA ILE A 366 -0.89 -29.71 28.41
C ILE A 366 -2.37 -29.14 28.36
N PRO A 367 -2.82 -28.26 27.46
CA PRO A 367 -4.17 -27.60 27.42
C PRO A 367 -5.06 -28.13 26.25
N ALA A 368 -6.43 -28.09 26.18
CA ALA A 368 -7.50 -29.09 25.70
C ALA A 368 -8.55 -29.33 24.40
N SER A 369 -8.79 -29.00 23.04
CA SER A 369 -8.33 -28.49 21.64
C SER A 369 -7.82 -27.07 21.15
N LEU A 370 -6.65 -26.92 20.47
CA LEU A 370 -6.01 -25.63 20.06
C LEU A 370 -6.91 -24.37 19.90
N SER A 371 -6.60 -23.28 20.60
CA SER A 371 -7.17 -21.93 20.46
C SER A 371 -6.20 -20.89 19.85
N ASN A 372 -5.64 -21.20 18.68
CA ASN A 372 -4.65 -20.32 18.05
C ASN A 372 -5.27 -19.14 17.28
N ALA A 373 -4.64 -17.97 17.32
CA ALA A 373 -5.05 -16.76 16.62
C ALA A 373 -3.87 -16.22 15.79
N GLN A 374 -3.58 -16.87 14.65
CA GLN A 374 -2.39 -16.66 13.81
C GLN A 374 -1.03 -17.00 14.48
N PRO A 375 -0.66 -18.30 14.54
CA PRO A 375 0.61 -18.73 15.13
C PRO A 375 1.83 -18.33 14.29
N VAL A 376 2.86 -17.84 14.99
CA VAL A 376 4.23 -17.74 14.49
C VAL A 376 5.00 -19.00 14.91
N VAL A 377 5.31 -19.87 13.96
CA VAL A 377 6.11 -21.09 14.14
C VAL A 377 7.60 -20.73 14.19
N ARG A 378 8.43 -21.44 14.95
CA ARG A 378 9.89 -21.26 15.01
C ARG A 378 10.63 -22.59 15.02
N LEU A 379 11.83 -22.68 14.44
CA LEU A 379 12.73 -23.84 14.58
C LEU A 379 13.96 -23.42 15.41
N GLY A 380 14.46 -24.28 16.30
CA GLY A 380 15.63 -24.01 17.14
C GLY A 380 15.38 -23.33 18.51
N TYR A 381 14.19 -22.76 18.75
CA TYR A 381 13.94 -21.84 19.87
C TYR A 381 12.48 -21.78 20.37
N GLU A 382 12.28 -21.38 21.63
CA GLU A 382 11.01 -21.02 22.29
C GLU A 382 11.21 -19.75 23.16
N MET A 383 10.17 -18.93 23.28
CA MET A 383 10.24 -17.53 23.71
C MET A 383 9.35 -17.20 24.94
N TRP A 384 9.85 -17.36 26.18
CA TRP A 384 9.30 -16.60 27.32
C TRP A 384 10.26 -16.33 28.49
N LEU A 385 9.81 -15.46 29.40
CA LEU A 385 10.53 -14.79 30.49
C LEU A 385 10.95 -15.72 31.66
N GLY A 386 11.88 -16.63 31.41
CA GLY A 386 12.65 -17.34 32.44
C GLY A 386 14.17 -17.11 32.28
N PRO A 387 14.99 -17.37 33.32
CA PRO A 387 16.44 -17.11 33.26
C PRO A 387 17.26 -18.16 32.46
N GLU A 388 16.61 -19.09 31.74
CA GLU A 388 17.27 -20.22 31.05
C GLU A 388 16.72 -20.40 29.61
N TYR A 389 17.48 -19.92 28.62
CA TYR A 389 17.18 -20.10 27.19
C TYR A 389 17.50 -21.52 26.68
N ARG A 390 16.86 -21.96 25.58
CA ARG A 390 16.74 -23.38 25.18
C ARG A 390 16.97 -23.62 23.70
N TRP A 391 18.18 -23.37 23.25
CA TRP A 391 18.58 -23.45 21.84
C TRP A 391 18.83 -24.89 21.38
N LEU A 392 18.51 -25.21 20.13
CA LEU A 392 18.95 -26.48 19.54
C LEU A 392 20.48 -26.48 19.39
N LYS A 393 21.13 -27.57 19.79
CA LYS A 393 22.52 -27.86 19.44
C LYS A 393 22.60 -29.12 18.58
N GLY A 394 22.56 -28.93 17.28
CA GLY A 394 22.36 -30.03 16.34
C GLY A 394 21.98 -29.56 14.95
N LYS A 395 21.27 -30.40 14.18
CA LYS A 395 20.82 -30.11 12.81
C LYS A 395 19.38 -30.59 12.59
N LEU A 396 18.64 -29.96 11.68
CA LEU A 396 17.31 -30.36 11.21
C LEU A 396 17.30 -30.56 9.68
N ASP A 397 16.39 -31.38 9.17
CA ASP A 397 16.13 -31.59 7.72
C ASP A 397 14.66 -32.03 7.48
N GLU A 398 14.09 -31.77 6.29
CA GLU A 398 12.74 -32.16 5.83
C GLU A 398 11.60 -31.96 6.86
N VAL A 399 11.55 -30.76 7.48
CA VAL A 399 10.56 -30.42 8.50
C VAL A 399 9.19 -30.13 7.87
N LYS A 400 8.14 -30.85 8.28
CA LYS A 400 6.79 -30.76 7.71
C LYS A 400 5.72 -30.50 8.77
N ILE A 401 4.83 -29.57 8.49
CA ILE A 401 3.63 -29.24 9.25
C ILE A 401 2.38 -29.56 8.46
N TYR A 402 1.39 -30.16 9.11
CA TYR A 402 0.08 -30.47 8.53
C TYR A 402 -1.02 -30.08 9.52
N THR A 403 -2.10 -29.45 9.06
CA THR A 403 -3.32 -29.23 9.88
C THR A 403 -4.29 -30.38 9.82
N VAL A 404 -4.05 -31.37 8.95
CA VAL A 404 -4.30 -32.75 9.37
C VAL A 404 -3.09 -33.23 10.14
N ALA A 405 -3.23 -33.42 11.43
CA ALA A 405 -2.39 -34.36 12.15
C ALA A 405 -2.41 -35.71 11.35
N ARG A 406 -1.33 -36.52 11.24
CA ARG A 406 -1.07 -37.37 10.03
C ARG A 406 -1.09 -38.93 10.05
N SER A 407 -1.39 -39.64 11.15
CA SER A 407 -1.36 -41.14 11.32
C SER A 407 -0.10 -41.97 11.06
N SER A 408 0.26 -42.72 12.09
CA SER A 408 1.08 -43.90 12.17
C SER A 408 2.05 -44.07 11.01
N THR A 409 1.71 -44.96 10.09
CA THR A 409 2.68 -45.41 9.11
C THR A 409 3.03 -44.30 8.16
N ASP A 410 2.29 -43.20 8.06
CA ASP A 410 2.77 -42.04 7.31
C ASP A 410 4.09 -41.41 7.85
N ILE A 411 4.61 -41.73 9.06
CA ILE A 411 6.04 -41.54 9.43
C ILE A 411 6.88 -42.79 9.25
N ALA A 412 6.36 -44.01 9.38
CA ALA A 412 7.09 -45.13 8.76
C ALA A 412 7.13 -45.00 7.19
N ASN A 413 6.49 -43.94 6.65
CA ASN A 413 6.50 -43.44 5.27
C ASN A 413 7.25 -42.10 5.13
N ASP A 414 7.87 -41.57 6.19
CA ASP A 414 8.75 -40.38 6.16
C ASP A 414 10.13 -40.58 6.87
N ALA A 415 10.31 -41.65 7.66
CA ALA A 415 11.48 -41.97 8.48
C ALA A 415 12.42 -43.11 8.01
N ILE A 416 12.18 -43.76 6.87
CA ILE A 416 13.05 -44.84 6.35
C ILE A 416 14.28 -44.25 5.65
N GLN A 417 15.46 -44.73 6.04
CA GLN A 417 16.75 -44.43 5.43
C GLN A 417 17.19 -45.51 4.43
N THR A 418 18.01 -45.14 3.46
CA THR A 418 18.75 -46.08 2.60
C THR A 418 20.14 -46.41 3.15
N SER A 419 20.57 -47.65 2.94
CA SER A 419 21.97 -48.05 3.12
C SER A 419 22.88 -47.33 2.12
N ALA A 420 23.78 -46.49 2.61
CA ALA A 420 24.64 -45.64 1.79
C ALA A 420 25.60 -46.46 0.87
N PRO A 421 25.72 -46.10 -0.43
CA PRO A 421 26.66 -46.76 -1.36
C PRO A 421 28.09 -46.22 -1.22
N THR A 422 29.08 -47.12 -1.20
CA THR A 422 30.51 -46.79 -1.16
C THR A 422 31.01 -46.29 -2.54
N PRO A 423 31.77 -45.18 -2.63
CA PRO A 423 32.13 -44.57 -3.92
C PRO A 423 33.41 -45.14 -4.56
N THR A 424 33.35 -45.48 -5.84
CA THR A 424 34.46 -45.54 -6.83
C THR A 424 33.86 -45.64 -8.26
N PRO A 425 34.56 -45.31 -9.36
CA PRO A 425 33.98 -44.32 -10.28
C PRO A 425 33.89 -44.70 -11.77
N THR A 426 33.26 -43.81 -12.55
CA THR A 426 33.29 -43.66 -14.02
C THR A 426 32.40 -44.62 -14.83
N HIS A 427 31.60 -44.08 -15.77
CA HIS A 427 31.73 -44.34 -17.23
C HIS A 427 30.63 -43.63 -18.04
N THR A 428 31.02 -42.90 -19.08
CA THR A 428 30.13 -42.28 -20.08
C THR A 428 29.68 -43.28 -21.15
N PRO A 429 28.45 -43.17 -21.68
CA PRO A 429 28.30 -43.28 -23.14
C PRO A 429 27.28 -42.31 -23.77
N THR A 430 27.44 -42.12 -25.08
CA THR A 430 26.67 -41.25 -25.99
C THR A 430 25.35 -41.87 -26.45
N LEU A 431 24.38 -41.07 -26.94
CA LEU A 431 23.24 -41.53 -27.74
C LEU A 431 23.19 -40.85 -29.12
N THR A 432 22.58 -41.56 -30.09
CA THR A 432 22.56 -41.22 -31.53
C THR A 432 21.11 -41.28 -32.05
N LEU A 433 20.78 -40.47 -33.08
CA LEU A 433 19.44 -40.45 -33.71
C LEU A 433 19.52 -40.80 -35.21
N THR A 434 18.46 -41.41 -35.75
CA THR A 434 18.27 -41.69 -37.19
C THR A 434 16.74 -41.78 -37.50
N PRO A 435 16.22 -41.31 -38.65
CA PRO A 435 14.78 -41.02 -38.83
C PRO A 435 14.03 -41.85 -39.91
N THR A 436 12.69 -41.74 -39.92
CA THR A 436 11.72 -42.20 -40.96
C THR A 436 10.34 -41.55 -40.70
N THR A 437 9.37 -41.38 -41.62
CA THR A 437 9.37 -41.04 -43.07
C THR A 437 8.00 -40.41 -43.44
N THR A 438 7.89 -39.77 -44.61
CA THR A 438 6.74 -38.95 -45.08
C THR A 438 5.60 -39.73 -45.75
N SER A 439 4.40 -39.14 -45.83
CA SER A 439 3.53 -39.25 -47.02
C SER A 439 2.58 -38.04 -47.17
N THR A 440 2.09 -37.81 -48.40
CA THR A 440 1.27 -36.65 -48.83
C THR A 440 0.21 -37.13 -49.84
N PRO A 441 -0.89 -36.39 -50.06
CA PRO A 441 -1.30 -36.17 -51.46
C PRO A 441 -1.77 -34.72 -51.76
N THR A 442 -1.90 -34.40 -53.05
CA THR A 442 -2.13 -33.04 -53.58
C THR A 442 -3.01 -33.08 -54.85
N LEU A 443 -3.96 -32.15 -55.05
CA LEU A 443 -4.03 -31.17 -56.18
C LEU A 443 -5.40 -30.47 -56.40
N THR A 444 -5.34 -29.38 -57.16
CA THR A 444 -6.34 -28.35 -57.60
C THR A 444 -7.16 -28.76 -58.86
N PRO A 445 -7.90 -27.88 -59.62
CA PRO A 445 -8.55 -26.54 -59.39
C PRO A 445 -10.01 -26.40 -59.95
N THR A 446 -10.69 -25.22 -59.84
CA THR A 446 -11.20 -24.36 -60.98
C THR A 446 -12.39 -23.37 -60.72
N HIS A 447 -12.38 -22.25 -61.48
CA HIS A 447 -13.46 -21.39 -62.06
C HIS A 447 -14.54 -20.58 -61.27
N THR A 448 -14.22 -19.29 -61.05
CA THR A 448 -14.96 -18.05 -61.49
C THR A 448 -16.49 -17.99 -61.69
N SER A 449 -17.17 -16.99 -61.07
CA SER A 449 -17.83 -15.87 -61.79
C SER A 449 -18.48 -14.76 -60.90
N THR A 450 -18.77 -13.64 -61.56
CA THR A 450 -19.22 -12.28 -61.16
C THR A 450 -20.44 -12.11 -60.21
N PRO A 451 -20.42 -11.13 -59.27
CA PRO A 451 -21.63 -10.58 -58.65
C PRO A 451 -22.22 -9.40 -59.45
N THR A 452 -23.55 -9.36 -59.59
CA THR A 452 -24.28 -8.25 -60.26
C THR A 452 -24.85 -7.28 -59.22
N ALA A 453 -24.87 -5.98 -59.51
CA ALA A 453 -25.36 -4.95 -58.58
C ALA A 453 -26.90 -4.87 -58.52
N THR A 454 -27.43 -4.51 -57.36
CA THR A 454 -28.81 -4.03 -57.16
C THR A 454 -28.80 -2.99 -56.03
N SER A 455 -29.78 -2.08 -55.98
CA SER A 455 -29.62 -0.73 -55.42
C SER A 455 -30.10 -0.50 -53.98
N THR A 456 -29.88 0.75 -53.52
CA THR A 456 -30.56 1.46 -52.42
C THR A 456 -30.33 1.00 -50.97
N ALA A 457 -29.32 1.60 -50.32
CA ALA A 457 -29.51 2.46 -49.13
C ALA A 457 -28.27 3.35 -48.91
N THR A 458 -28.46 4.63 -48.59
CA THR A 458 -27.37 5.53 -48.13
C THR A 458 -27.28 5.50 -46.61
N SER A 459 -26.27 4.84 -46.05
CA SER A 459 -25.91 4.93 -44.63
C SER A 459 -24.79 5.95 -44.43
N THR A 460 -25.09 7.08 -43.80
CA THR A 460 -24.09 8.01 -43.26
C THR A 460 -23.25 7.34 -42.18
N PRO A 461 -21.96 7.71 -42.00
CA PRO A 461 -21.13 7.17 -40.93
C PRO A 461 -21.66 7.63 -39.56
N THR A 462 -22.00 6.69 -38.69
CA THR A 462 -22.52 6.99 -37.35
C THR A 462 -21.40 7.41 -36.41
N SER A 463 -21.25 8.71 -36.16
CA SER A 463 -20.37 9.21 -35.11
C SER A 463 -20.96 8.86 -33.74
N ILE A 464 -20.30 7.99 -32.99
CA ILE A 464 -20.69 7.72 -31.60
C ILE A 464 -20.40 8.96 -30.73
N LEU A 465 -21.41 9.46 -30.02
CA LEU A 465 -21.26 10.58 -29.10
C LEU A 465 -20.77 10.08 -27.75
N GLY A 466 -19.71 10.69 -27.21
CA GLY A 466 -19.02 10.17 -26.04
C GLY A 466 -18.50 11.24 -25.11
N TRP A 467 -18.52 10.93 -23.82
CA TRP A 467 -17.80 11.65 -22.78
C TRP A 467 -16.44 10.99 -22.57
N ASN A 468 -15.39 11.81 -22.57
CA ASN A 468 -14.00 11.42 -22.33
C ASN A 468 -13.50 12.11 -21.06
N GLN A 469 -13.03 11.36 -20.07
CA GLN A 469 -12.45 11.94 -18.86
C GLN A 469 -11.04 12.48 -19.16
N ARG A 470 -10.69 13.60 -18.52
CA ARG A 470 -9.36 14.19 -18.52
C ARG A 470 -8.77 14.06 -17.13
N PHE A 471 -7.51 13.66 -17.11
CA PHE A 471 -6.69 13.48 -15.90
C PHE A 471 -5.53 14.48 -15.93
N PRO A 472 -5.78 15.77 -15.66
CA PRO A 472 -4.76 16.78 -15.84
C PRO A 472 -3.88 16.94 -14.61
N VAL A 473 -2.57 16.81 -14.85
CA VAL A 473 -1.43 17.08 -13.94
C VAL A 473 -1.75 18.07 -12.83
N ASN A 474 -2.10 19.29 -13.23
CA ASN A 474 -2.57 20.34 -12.35
C ASN A 474 -4.07 20.46 -12.60
N ALA A 475 -4.83 20.42 -11.50
CA ALA A 475 -6.27 20.53 -11.44
C ALA A 475 -6.67 21.36 -10.20
N PRO A 476 -7.76 22.12 -10.23
CA PRO A 476 -8.37 22.68 -9.04
C PRO A 476 -8.80 21.55 -8.08
N LEU A 477 -8.73 21.78 -6.77
CA LEU A 477 -9.29 20.86 -5.78
C LEU A 477 -10.78 20.56 -6.03
N ALA A 478 -11.21 19.36 -5.65
CA ALA A 478 -12.59 18.90 -5.78
C ALA A 478 -13.59 19.88 -5.14
N ARG A 479 -14.56 20.35 -5.94
CA ARG A 479 -15.39 21.50 -5.59
C ARG A 479 -16.73 21.52 -6.30
N SER A 480 -17.68 22.15 -5.63
CA SER A 480 -19.04 22.42 -6.10
C SER A 480 -19.27 23.93 -6.22
N ARG A 481 -20.38 24.36 -6.82
CA ARG A 481 -20.87 25.76 -6.76
C ARG A 481 -19.92 26.83 -7.31
N HIS A 482 -18.90 26.41 -8.04
CA HIS A 482 -17.98 27.25 -8.80
C HIS A 482 -18.61 27.59 -10.16
N ALA A 483 -17.98 28.48 -10.92
CA ALA A 483 -18.41 28.80 -12.29
C ALA A 483 -17.27 28.59 -13.31
N LEU A 484 -17.65 28.24 -14.54
CA LEU A 484 -16.79 28.05 -15.71
C LEU A 484 -17.26 28.97 -16.85
N THR A 485 -16.31 29.48 -17.65
CA THR A 485 -16.60 30.04 -18.98
C THR A 485 -15.39 29.86 -19.91
N PHE A 486 -15.59 29.76 -21.23
CA PHE A 486 -14.49 29.69 -22.19
C PHE A 486 -14.08 31.07 -22.69
N ASP A 487 -12.81 31.43 -22.48
CA ASP A 487 -12.16 32.58 -23.10
C ASP A 487 -11.71 32.21 -24.51
N SER A 488 -12.48 32.64 -25.51
CA SER A 488 -12.25 32.31 -26.92
C SER A 488 -11.18 33.18 -27.59
N PHE A 489 -10.53 34.12 -26.88
CA PHE A 489 -9.38 34.86 -27.40
C PHE A 489 -8.06 34.19 -26.99
N ARG A 490 -8.00 33.73 -25.73
CA ARG A 490 -6.82 33.07 -25.15
C ARG A 490 -6.89 31.54 -25.23
N ASN A 491 -8.04 30.99 -25.63
CA ASN A 491 -8.34 29.56 -25.79
C ASN A 491 -8.18 28.78 -24.48
N VAL A 492 -8.78 29.30 -23.41
CA VAL A 492 -8.77 28.67 -22.08
C VAL A 492 -10.16 28.66 -21.45
N VAL A 493 -10.52 27.59 -20.73
CA VAL A 493 -11.66 27.64 -19.82
C VAL A 493 -11.20 28.28 -18.50
N VAL A 494 -11.82 29.39 -18.13
CA VAL A 494 -11.60 30.09 -16.86
C VAL A 494 -12.57 29.54 -15.82
N LEU A 495 -12.05 29.19 -14.65
CA LEU A 495 -12.79 28.82 -13.44
C LEU A 495 -12.52 29.83 -12.34
N PHE A 496 -13.56 30.15 -11.55
CA PHE A 496 -13.42 30.93 -10.32
C PHE A 496 -14.13 30.29 -9.12
N GLY A 497 -13.43 30.23 -7.99
CA GLY A 497 -13.98 29.98 -6.65
C GLY A 497 -14.73 28.65 -6.48
N GLY A 498 -15.83 28.69 -5.73
CA GLY A 498 -16.66 27.53 -5.38
C GLY A 498 -16.56 27.13 -3.91
N TRP A 499 -17.08 25.94 -3.58
CA TRP A 499 -17.09 25.38 -2.23
C TRP A 499 -16.53 23.95 -2.20
N ASN A 500 -15.57 23.71 -1.30
CA ASN A 500 -14.95 22.40 -1.05
C ASN A 500 -15.10 21.90 0.41
N GLY A 501 -15.82 22.64 1.24
CA GLY A 501 -15.77 22.56 2.71
C GLY A 501 -15.70 23.96 3.28
N THR A 502 -14.78 24.77 2.75
CA THR A 502 -14.81 26.24 2.81
C THR A 502 -15.19 26.83 1.44
N ASP A 503 -15.46 28.13 1.38
CA ASP A 503 -15.55 28.88 0.13
C ASP A 503 -14.15 29.22 -0.41
N LEU A 504 -14.02 29.29 -1.73
CA LEU A 504 -12.76 29.46 -2.44
C LEU A 504 -12.73 30.77 -3.26
N GLY A 505 -11.55 31.39 -3.38
CA GLY A 505 -11.33 32.65 -4.12
C GLY A 505 -10.24 32.55 -5.19
N ASP A 506 -9.91 31.32 -5.59
CA ASP A 506 -8.86 30.99 -6.54
C ASP A 506 -9.37 31.06 -7.99
N THR A 507 -8.47 31.49 -8.89
CA THR A 507 -8.71 31.56 -10.33
C THR A 507 -7.89 30.49 -11.02
N TRP A 508 -8.50 29.72 -11.93
CA TRP A 508 -7.81 28.67 -12.68
C TRP A 508 -8.12 28.74 -14.17
N GLU A 509 -7.14 28.37 -15.01
CA GLU A 509 -7.30 28.36 -16.46
C GLU A 509 -6.90 27.00 -17.07
N TRP A 510 -7.80 26.42 -17.85
CA TRP A 510 -7.65 25.13 -18.55
C TRP A 510 -7.33 25.36 -20.02
N ASN A 511 -6.16 24.94 -20.48
CA ASN A 511 -5.68 25.10 -21.86
C ASN A 511 -6.00 23.92 -22.79
N GLY A 512 -6.87 23.00 -22.37
CA GLY A 512 -7.15 21.76 -23.09
C GLY A 512 -6.20 20.59 -22.82
N ILE A 513 -5.18 20.79 -21.96
CA ILE A 513 -4.18 19.78 -21.57
C ILE A 513 -3.97 19.76 -20.06
N SER A 514 -3.82 20.93 -19.43
CA SER A 514 -3.61 21.12 -17.99
C SER A 514 -4.40 22.33 -17.48
N TRP A 515 -4.83 22.31 -16.21
CA TRP A 515 -5.22 23.55 -15.53
C TRP A 515 -3.96 24.29 -15.04
N THR A 516 -4.10 25.59 -14.80
CA THR A 516 -3.06 26.45 -14.22
C THR A 516 -3.71 27.46 -13.31
N GLN A 517 -3.39 27.42 -12.01
CA GLN A 517 -3.84 28.44 -11.06
C GLN A 517 -3.23 29.79 -11.42
N LYS A 518 -3.98 30.86 -11.18
CA LYS A 518 -3.56 32.24 -11.38
C LYS A 518 -3.50 32.93 -10.02
N PHE A 519 -2.45 33.71 -9.83
CA PHE A 519 -2.18 34.51 -8.64
C PHE A 519 -2.18 35.99 -9.04
N PRO A 520 -3.36 36.56 -9.32
CA PRO A 520 -3.49 37.96 -9.69
C PRO A 520 -3.24 38.89 -8.50
N ALA A 521 -2.90 40.15 -8.77
CA ALA A 521 -2.64 41.14 -7.73
C ALA A 521 -3.93 41.57 -7.01
N HIS A 522 -5.05 41.50 -7.73
CA HIS A 522 -6.40 41.73 -7.22
C HIS A 522 -7.28 40.52 -7.57
N SER A 523 -8.16 40.13 -6.66
CA SER A 523 -9.08 39.01 -6.83
C SER A 523 -10.38 39.27 -6.04
N PRO A 524 -11.55 38.81 -6.49
CA PRO A 524 -12.73 38.75 -5.64
C PRO A 524 -12.43 37.90 -4.39
N GLY A 525 -12.91 38.32 -3.22
CA GLY A 525 -12.82 37.51 -2.00
C GLY A 525 -13.53 36.16 -2.15
N ALA A 526 -13.09 35.14 -1.39
CA ALA A 526 -13.56 33.76 -1.51
C ALA A 526 -15.09 33.62 -1.39
N ARG A 527 -15.71 32.87 -2.33
CA ARG A 527 -17.17 32.76 -2.46
C ARG A 527 -17.62 31.58 -3.31
N SER A 528 -18.87 31.16 -3.12
CA SER A 528 -19.56 30.22 -3.99
C SER A 528 -20.89 30.75 -4.53
N GLY A 529 -21.44 30.08 -5.54
CA GLY A 529 -22.70 30.49 -6.18
C GLY A 529 -22.59 31.74 -7.06
N VAL A 530 -21.39 32.05 -7.54
CA VAL A 530 -21.11 33.02 -8.61
C VAL A 530 -21.65 32.54 -9.96
N ALA A 531 -21.75 33.44 -10.92
CA ALA A 531 -21.79 33.10 -12.34
C ALA A 531 -20.66 33.81 -13.10
N LEU A 532 -20.21 33.19 -14.20
CA LEU A 532 -19.23 33.75 -15.15
C LEU A 532 -19.85 33.81 -16.54
N ALA A 533 -19.45 34.81 -17.33
CA ALA A 533 -19.66 34.83 -18.78
C ALA A 533 -18.52 35.55 -19.47
N TYR A 534 -18.00 34.98 -20.56
CA TYR A 534 -16.93 35.58 -21.36
C TYR A 534 -17.49 36.57 -22.40
N ASP A 535 -17.14 37.84 -22.22
CA ASP A 535 -17.41 38.90 -23.19
C ASP A 535 -16.33 38.88 -24.28
N SER A 536 -16.66 38.30 -25.43
CA SER A 536 -15.70 38.14 -26.54
C SER A 536 -15.47 39.42 -27.35
N GLN A 537 -16.27 40.46 -27.16
CA GLN A 537 -16.07 41.76 -27.83
C GLN A 537 -15.04 42.61 -27.07
N ARG A 538 -15.13 42.64 -25.74
CA ARG A 538 -14.21 43.35 -24.83
C ARG A 538 -13.05 42.48 -24.33
N ARG A 539 -13.14 41.16 -24.55
CA ARG A 539 -12.14 40.11 -24.21
C ARG A 539 -11.91 39.95 -22.71
N VAL A 540 -12.99 39.97 -21.93
CA VAL A 540 -12.95 39.82 -20.47
C VAL A 540 -13.94 38.77 -19.99
N THR A 541 -13.57 38.01 -18.97
CA THR A 541 -14.53 37.17 -18.23
C THR A 541 -15.20 38.02 -17.16
N VAL A 542 -16.52 38.19 -17.27
CA VAL A 542 -17.35 38.94 -16.30
C VAL A 542 -17.85 38.00 -15.21
N LEU A 543 -17.64 38.36 -13.96
CA LEU A 543 -18.16 37.71 -12.76
C LEU A 543 -19.22 38.61 -12.09
N PHE A 544 -20.28 38.00 -11.55
CA PHE A 544 -21.23 38.69 -10.68
C PHE A 544 -21.49 37.92 -9.37
N GLY A 545 -21.64 38.68 -8.28
CA GLY A 545 -22.20 38.22 -7.00
C GLY A 545 -21.48 37.04 -6.33
N GLY A 546 -22.27 36.05 -5.93
CA GLY A 546 -21.86 34.93 -5.05
C GLY A 546 -21.96 35.31 -3.57
N ASN A 547 -22.18 34.33 -2.68
CA ASN A 547 -22.27 34.53 -1.22
C ASN A 547 -23.11 35.75 -0.72
N GLN A 548 -24.22 36.08 -1.41
CA GLN A 548 -25.03 37.29 -1.13
C GLN A 548 -24.25 38.61 -1.29
N LEU A 549 -23.47 38.72 -2.37
CA LEU A 549 -22.81 39.94 -2.83
C LEU A 549 -23.42 40.44 -4.15
N ASP A 550 -23.26 41.73 -4.42
CA ASP A 550 -23.70 42.48 -5.62
C ASP A 550 -22.53 42.91 -6.53
N GLU A 551 -21.31 42.50 -6.19
CA GLU A 551 -20.10 42.95 -6.87
C GLU A 551 -20.03 42.47 -8.32
N THR A 552 -19.60 43.36 -9.22
CA THR A 552 -19.24 43.05 -10.60
C THR A 552 -17.72 43.08 -10.74
N TRP A 553 -17.11 42.02 -11.29
CA TRP A 553 -15.68 41.92 -11.50
C TRP A 553 -15.37 41.47 -12.94
N GLU A 554 -14.25 41.92 -13.51
CA GLU A 554 -13.82 41.56 -14.86
C GLU A 554 -12.36 41.07 -14.88
N TRP A 555 -12.14 39.88 -15.46
CA TRP A 555 -10.85 39.23 -15.64
C TRP A 555 -10.34 39.45 -17.06
N ASP A 556 -9.16 40.07 -17.22
CA ASP A 556 -8.53 40.32 -18.53
C ASP A 556 -7.54 39.22 -18.98
N GLY A 557 -7.33 38.22 -18.13
CA GLY A 557 -6.34 37.15 -18.32
C GLY A 557 -5.04 37.32 -17.52
N VAL A 558 -4.90 38.44 -16.80
CA VAL A 558 -3.75 38.77 -15.94
C VAL A 558 -4.21 39.17 -14.53
N ASP A 559 -5.23 40.02 -14.40
CA ASP A 559 -5.68 40.59 -13.12
C ASP A 559 -7.22 40.76 -13.06
N TRP A 560 -7.82 40.77 -11.86
CA TRP A 560 -9.26 41.06 -11.70
C TRP A 560 -9.52 42.54 -11.39
N THR A 561 -10.26 43.22 -12.26
CA THR A 561 -10.73 44.58 -12.03
C THR A 561 -12.15 44.59 -11.46
N GLN A 562 -12.35 45.09 -10.25
CA GLN A 562 -13.70 45.37 -9.73
C GLN A 562 -14.32 46.53 -10.50
N ARG A 563 -15.61 46.44 -10.82
CA ARG A 563 -16.39 47.49 -11.47
C ARG A 563 -17.35 48.11 -10.47
N SER A 564 -17.51 49.43 -10.55
CA SER A 564 -18.45 50.22 -9.74
C SER A 564 -19.51 50.88 -10.63
N PRO A 565 -20.44 50.09 -11.20
CA PRO A 565 -21.50 50.63 -12.06
C PRO A 565 -22.52 51.46 -11.25
N THR A 566 -23.22 52.36 -11.93
CA THR A 566 -24.23 53.23 -11.29
C THR A 566 -25.49 52.46 -10.91
N ASN A 567 -25.80 51.40 -11.64
CA ASN A 567 -26.86 50.43 -11.34
C ASN A 567 -26.25 49.03 -11.27
N ALA A 568 -26.76 48.20 -10.37
CA ALA A 568 -26.46 46.77 -10.29
C ALA A 568 -27.74 45.98 -9.92
N PRO A 569 -27.82 44.68 -10.24
CA PRO A 569 -28.76 43.77 -9.58
C PRO A 569 -28.51 43.74 -8.06
N TYR A 570 -29.56 43.54 -7.26
CA TYR A 570 -29.40 43.24 -5.84
C TYR A 570 -28.51 42.01 -5.60
N GLU A 571 -27.88 41.98 -4.43
CA GLU A 571 -26.94 40.95 -3.99
C GLU A 571 -27.54 39.54 -4.03
N ARG A 572 -26.82 38.56 -4.59
CA ARG A 572 -27.41 37.25 -4.90
C ARG A 572 -26.40 36.13 -5.17
N MET A 573 -26.88 34.90 -5.06
CA MET A 573 -26.14 33.69 -5.45
C MET A 573 -27.01 32.70 -6.23
N HIS A 574 -26.38 31.78 -6.96
CA HIS A 574 -27.03 30.76 -7.79
C HIS A 574 -27.97 31.33 -8.87
N HIS A 575 -27.68 32.55 -9.31
CA HIS A 575 -28.17 33.14 -10.56
C HIS A 575 -27.40 32.53 -11.75
N ALA A 576 -27.81 32.86 -12.98
CA ALA A 576 -27.10 32.43 -14.17
C ALA A 576 -26.83 33.60 -15.11
N MET A 577 -25.71 33.52 -15.85
CA MET A 577 -25.26 34.50 -16.83
C MET A 577 -24.93 33.82 -18.16
N ALA A 578 -25.12 34.54 -19.28
CA ALA A 578 -24.60 34.16 -20.59
C ALA A 578 -24.31 35.42 -21.42
N TYR A 579 -23.27 35.39 -22.26
CA TYR A 579 -22.91 36.50 -23.13
C TYR A 579 -23.64 36.42 -24.48
N ASP A 580 -24.44 37.44 -24.79
CA ASP A 580 -25.10 37.62 -26.07
C ASP A 580 -24.16 38.34 -27.05
N SER A 581 -23.47 37.56 -27.87
CA SER A 581 -22.45 38.07 -28.79
C SER A 581 -23.01 38.76 -30.05
N ALA A 582 -24.32 38.70 -30.30
CA ALA A 582 -24.96 39.48 -31.35
C ALA A 582 -25.34 40.90 -30.89
N ARG A 583 -25.60 41.09 -29.59
CA ARG A 583 -25.98 42.38 -29.00
C ARG A 583 -24.89 43.03 -28.15
N GLY A 584 -23.82 42.30 -27.83
CA GLY A 584 -22.65 42.81 -27.09
C GLY A 584 -22.92 42.98 -25.60
N VAL A 585 -23.75 42.12 -25.00
CA VAL A 585 -24.17 42.24 -23.58
C VAL A 585 -24.14 40.92 -22.83
N THR A 586 -23.77 40.94 -21.56
CA THR A 586 -23.95 39.78 -20.66
C THR A 586 -25.35 39.82 -20.06
N VAL A 587 -26.17 38.82 -20.36
CA VAL A 587 -27.51 38.64 -19.81
C VAL A 587 -27.42 37.86 -18.50
N LEU A 588 -27.99 38.41 -17.43
CA LEU A 588 -28.19 37.76 -16.12
C LEU A 588 -29.67 37.49 -15.90
N PHE A 589 -30.01 36.31 -15.37
CA PHE A 589 -31.38 35.98 -14.95
C PHE A 589 -31.43 35.34 -13.56
N GLY A 590 -32.34 35.86 -12.73
CA GLY A 590 -32.77 35.26 -11.47
C GLY A 590 -31.70 35.17 -10.38
N GLY A 591 -31.79 34.12 -9.56
CA GLY A 591 -30.95 33.90 -8.37
C GLY A 591 -31.72 33.94 -7.05
N TYR A 592 -31.01 33.68 -5.96
CA TYR A 592 -31.54 33.71 -4.59
C TYR A 592 -30.93 34.87 -3.79
N ASN A 593 -31.80 35.66 -3.16
CA ASN A 593 -31.48 36.82 -2.31
C ASN A 593 -32.13 36.63 -0.93
N SER A 594 -31.35 36.40 0.13
CA SER A 594 -31.89 36.12 1.47
C SER A 594 -32.40 37.34 2.25
N LEU A 595 -32.39 38.53 1.64
CA LEU A 595 -32.88 39.77 2.24
C LEU A 595 -34.24 40.22 1.65
N GLY A 596 -34.82 39.43 0.76
CA GLY A 596 -36.18 39.62 0.24
C GLY A 596 -36.35 40.78 -0.75
N TYR A 597 -35.26 41.44 -1.20
CA TYR A 597 -35.32 42.59 -2.10
C TYR A 597 -35.75 42.24 -3.53
N CYS A 598 -35.75 40.95 -3.88
CA CYS A 598 -36.30 40.41 -5.13
C CYS A 598 -37.77 39.98 -4.95
N PRO A 599 -38.77 40.67 -5.54
CA PRO A 599 -40.16 40.24 -5.52
C PRO A 599 -40.42 39.15 -6.59
N PRO A 600 -41.17 38.07 -6.31
CA PRO A 600 -41.89 37.78 -5.06
C PRO A 600 -41.05 36.94 -4.08
N VAL A 601 -40.42 37.63 -3.11
CA VAL A 601 -39.61 37.17 -1.96
C VAL A 601 -38.65 35.99 -2.19
N ASP A 602 -37.39 36.26 -1.86
CA ASP A 602 -36.22 35.37 -1.85
C ASP A 602 -35.75 34.84 -3.22
N TYR A 603 -36.63 34.76 -4.23
CA TYR A 603 -36.33 34.26 -5.57
C TYR A 603 -36.49 35.35 -6.64
N CYS A 604 -35.37 35.78 -7.20
CA CYS A 604 -35.33 36.79 -8.25
C CYS A 604 -35.88 36.23 -9.59
N ASN A 605 -36.70 37.03 -10.27
CA ASN A 605 -37.26 36.74 -11.62
C ASN A 605 -36.92 37.86 -12.64
N ASP A 606 -35.98 38.73 -12.26
CA ASP A 606 -35.52 39.86 -13.04
C ASP A 606 -34.51 39.43 -14.11
N THR A 607 -34.51 40.20 -15.20
CA THR A 607 -33.54 40.06 -16.29
C THR A 607 -32.69 41.32 -16.31
N TRP A 608 -31.37 41.18 -16.30
CA TRP A 608 -30.42 42.29 -16.34
C TRP A 608 -29.44 42.10 -17.49
N GLU A 609 -28.99 43.20 -18.08
CA GLU A 609 -28.00 43.19 -19.16
C GLU A 609 -26.84 44.14 -18.83
N TRP A 610 -25.60 43.61 -18.88
CA TRP A 610 -24.34 44.34 -18.71
C TRP A 610 -23.82 44.78 -20.07
N ASP A 611 -23.60 46.07 -20.27
CA ASP A 611 -23.03 46.64 -21.52
C ASP A 611 -21.51 46.89 -21.45
N GLY A 612 -20.86 46.45 -20.37
CA GLY A 612 -19.45 46.71 -20.09
C GLY A 612 -19.17 47.99 -19.29
N ILE A 613 -20.20 48.78 -18.98
CA ILE A 613 -20.12 50.03 -18.21
C ILE A 613 -21.14 50.02 -17.06
N ASN A 614 -22.37 49.58 -17.33
CA ASN A 614 -23.48 49.65 -16.39
C ASN A 614 -24.45 48.46 -16.55
N TRP A 615 -25.16 48.09 -15.49
CA TRP A 615 -26.26 47.11 -15.60
C TRP A 615 -27.58 47.82 -15.95
N THR A 616 -28.34 47.24 -16.88
CA THR A 616 -29.69 47.69 -17.24
C THR A 616 -30.71 46.60 -16.95
N GLN A 617 -31.65 46.86 -16.05
CA GLN A 617 -32.77 45.94 -15.81
C GLN A 617 -33.73 45.98 -17.02
N ARG A 618 -34.19 44.80 -17.44
CA ARG A 618 -35.21 44.64 -18.47
C ARG A 618 -36.52 44.24 -17.80
N ALA A 619 -37.62 44.89 -18.22
CA ALA A 619 -38.98 44.62 -17.75
C ALA A 619 -39.83 44.03 -18.89
N PRO A 620 -39.61 42.77 -19.29
CA PRO A 620 -40.35 42.14 -20.38
C PRO A 620 -41.79 41.81 -19.95
N ALA A 621 -42.72 41.82 -20.92
CA ALA A 621 -44.12 41.49 -20.69
C ALA A 621 -44.34 40.00 -20.33
N GLN A 622 -43.36 39.13 -20.62
CA GLN A 622 -43.30 37.75 -20.15
C GLN A 622 -41.89 37.46 -19.62
N SER A 623 -41.82 36.75 -18.50
CA SER A 623 -40.58 36.31 -17.83
C SER A 623 -40.82 34.94 -17.20
N PRO A 624 -39.81 34.08 -17.04
CA PRO A 624 -39.90 32.89 -16.19
C PRO A 624 -40.24 33.27 -14.74
N VAL A 625 -40.66 32.29 -13.95
CA VAL A 625 -40.85 32.46 -12.51
C VAL A 625 -39.50 32.69 -11.80
N GLY A 626 -39.52 33.26 -10.60
CA GLY A 626 -38.31 33.44 -9.80
C GLY A 626 -37.69 32.10 -9.42
N GLN A 627 -36.40 31.92 -9.72
CA GLN A 627 -35.71 30.64 -9.63
C GLN A 627 -34.19 30.82 -9.48
N TYR A 628 -33.51 29.74 -9.07
CA TYR A 628 -32.07 29.67 -8.79
C TYR A 628 -31.56 28.24 -9.01
N TRP A 629 -30.25 28.07 -9.22
CA TRP A 629 -29.64 26.80 -9.69
C TRP A 629 -30.10 26.35 -11.09
N HIS A 630 -30.49 27.27 -11.95
CA HIS A 630 -30.55 27.07 -13.40
C HIS A 630 -29.23 27.47 -14.06
N ALA A 631 -29.11 27.21 -15.35
CA ALA A 631 -28.03 27.73 -16.19
C ALA A 631 -28.61 28.38 -17.47
N LEU A 632 -27.83 29.28 -18.09
CA LEU A 632 -28.15 29.95 -19.34
C LEU A 632 -27.17 29.52 -20.43
N ALA A 633 -27.66 29.34 -21.65
CA ALA A 633 -26.83 29.05 -22.82
C ALA A 633 -27.19 30.01 -23.96
N TYR A 634 -26.24 30.77 -24.48
CA TYR A 634 -26.47 31.65 -25.63
C TYR A 634 -26.35 30.88 -26.94
N ASP A 635 -27.47 30.75 -27.65
CA ASP A 635 -27.56 30.16 -28.97
C ASP A 635 -27.19 31.20 -30.03
N VAL A 636 -25.92 31.20 -30.42
CA VAL A 636 -25.35 32.11 -31.43
C VAL A 636 -25.88 31.85 -32.84
N GLN A 637 -26.50 30.70 -33.11
CA GLN A 637 -27.08 30.39 -34.43
C GLN A 637 -28.48 30.99 -34.61
N ARG A 638 -29.25 31.07 -33.51
CA ARG A 638 -30.63 31.60 -33.49
C ARG A 638 -30.75 32.99 -32.84
N GLY A 639 -29.68 33.48 -32.21
CA GLY A 639 -29.63 34.81 -31.58
C GLY A 639 -30.48 34.91 -30.32
N VAL A 640 -30.50 33.85 -29.48
CA VAL A 640 -31.34 33.79 -28.27
C VAL A 640 -30.59 33.20 -27.08
N THR A 641 -30.84 33.71 -25.87
CA THR A 641 -30.37 33.05 -24.64
C THR A 641 -31.41 32.04 -24.18
N ALA A 642 -31.07 30.76 -24.22
CA ALA A 642 -31.91 29.67 -23.74
C ALA A 642 -31.73 29.45 -22.23
N LEU A 643 -32.84 29.10 -21.57
CA LEU A 643 -32.95 28.76 -20.15
C LEU A 643 -33.72 27.44 -20.03
N PHE A 644 -33.22 26.55 -19.17
CA PHE A 644 -34.01 25.45 -18.60
C PHE A 644 -34.30 25.75 -17.13
N SER A 645 -35.54 25.53 -16.70
CA SER A 645 -36.04 26.04 -15.41
C SER A 645 -35.58 25.20 -14.20
N SER A 646 -35.68 25.80 -13.00
CA SER A 646 -35.27 25.18 -11.73
C SER A 646 -36.14 25.66 -10.54
N ILE A 647 -35.86 25.10 -9.35
CA ILE A 647 -36.62 25.25 -8.08
C ILE A 647 -37.37 26.58 -7.92
N ARG A 648 -38.63 26.45 -7.46
CA ARG A 648 -39.27 27.41 -6.54
C ARG A 648 -39.55 26.74 -5.19
N GLY A 649 -39.12 27.33 -4.07
CA GLY A 649 -39.49 26.89 -2.72
C GLY A 649 -38.91 25.54 -2.25
N GLY A 650 -37.71 25.19 -2.70
CA GLY A 650 -36.97 23.99 -2.23
C GLY A 650 -37.35 22.65 -2.88
N GLN A 651 -38.26 22.60 -3.85
CA GLN A 651 -38.58 21.37 -4.60
C GLN A 651 -38.44 21.53 -6.12
N ALA A 652 -38.00 20.46 -6.78
CA ALA A 652 -37.80 20.38 -8.23
C ALA A 652 -39.13 20.12 -8.95
N ASN A 653 -39.87 21.19 -9.27
CA ASN A 653 -41.26 21.11 -9.73
C ASN A 653 -41.51 21.68 -11.14
N ASN A 654 -40.48 22.12 -11.85
CA ASN A 654 -40.57 22.68 -13.20
C ASN A 654 -39.51 22.11 -14.15
N ASN A 655 -39.87 22.00 -15.43
CA ASN A 655 -39.00 21.61 -16.55
C ASN A 655 -39.25 22.49 -17.79
N GLU A 656 -39.59 23.75 -17.55
CA GLU A 656 -39.94 24.67 -18.62
C GLU A 656 -38.68 25.15 -19.34
N THR A 657 -38.76 25.24 -20.66
CA THR A 657 -37.71 25.80 -21.51
C THR A 657 -38.15 27.19 -21.97
N TRP A 658 -37.29 28.19 -21.81
CA TRP A 658 -37.57 29.59 -22.13
C TRP A 658 -36.44 30.17 -22.97
N GLU A 659 -36.75 31.10 -23.88
CA GLU A 659 -35.75 31.74 -24.74
C GLU A 659 -35.91 33.27 -24.77
N TRP A 660 -34.84 33.98 -24.38
CA TRP A 660 -34.71 35.44 -24.42
C TRP A 660 -34.25 35.88 -25.81
N ASN A 661 -34.99 36.79 -26.44
CA ASN A 661 -34.66 37.35 -27.76
C ASN A 661 -34.11 38.79 -27.71
N GLY A 662 -33.61 39.22 -26.55
CA GLY A 662 -33.19 40.60 -26.31
C GLY A 662 -34.32 41.60 -25.99
N THR A 663 -35.60 41.17 -26.03
CA THR A 663 -36.76 42.04 -25.73
C THR A 663 -37.82 41.40 -24.84
N THR A 664 -38.06 40.09 -24.99
CA THR A 664 -38.99 39.30 -24.16
C THR A 664 -38.51 37.86 -24.03
N TRP A 665 -38.88 37.21 -22.92
CA TRP A 665 -38.79 35.76 -22.83
C TRP A 665 -39.96 35.12 -23.57
N ASN A 666 -39.70 33.99 -24.22
CA ASN A 666 -40.68 33.20 -24.95
C ASN A 666 -40.65 31.77 -24.39
N LYS A 667 -41.79 31.28 -23.89
CA LYS A 667 -41.89 29.90 -23.38
C LYS A 667 -41.94 28.91 -24.55
N ARG A 668 -41.17 27.84 -24.46
CA ARG A 668 -41.18 26.70 -25.39
C ARG A 668 -41.96 25.54 -24.79
N THR A 669 -42.71 24.84 -25.64
CA THR A 669 -43.60 23.73 -25.27
C THR A 669 -43.29 22.47 -26.10
N PRO A 670 -42.07 21.91 -25.98
CA PRO A 670 -41.68 20.73 -26.73
C PRO A 670 -42.41 19.47 -26.23
N VAL A 671 -42.59 18.48 -27.12
CA VAL A 671 -43.28 17.22 -26.82
C VAL A 671 -42.48 16.35 -25.86
N THR A 672 -41.15 16.37 -25.99
CA THR A 672 -40.18 15.81 -25.05
C THR A 672 -39.49 16.93 -24.29
N SER A 673 -39.18 16.69 -23.02
CA SER A 673 -38.40 17.60 -22.17
C SER A 673 -37.70 16.79 -21.07
N PRO A 674 -36.51 17.18 -20.59
CA PRO A 674 -35.92 16.60 -19.39
C PRO A 674 -36.92 16.61 -18.21
N GLN A 675 -36.79 15.64 -17.30
CA GLN A 675 -37.51 15.69 -16.02
C GLN A 675 -37.13 16.95 -15.20
N PRO A 676 -38.04 17.48 -14.36
CA PRO A 676 -37.76 18.61 -13.46
C PRO A 676 -36.49 18.40 -12.66
N ARG A 677 -35.65 19.44 -12.60
CA ARG A 677 -34.31 19.36 -11.98
C ARG A 677 -33.73 20.72 -11.62
N TYR A 678 -32.72 20.72 -10.77
CA TYR A 678 -31.94 21.91 -10.41
C TYR A 678 -30.45 21.58 -10.26
N GLY A 679 -29.60 22.60 -10.37
CA GLY A 679 -28.15 22.47 -10.32
C GLY A 679 -27.58 21.59 -11.43
N HIS A 680 -28.31 21.49 -12.55
CA HIS A 680 -27.82 20.98 -13.82
C HIS A 680 -26.89 22.03 -14.44
N ALA A 681 -26.01 21.61 -15.36
CA ALA A 681 -25.24 22.55 -16.18
C ALA A 681 -25.82 22.59 -17.60
N PHE A 682 -25.70 23.75 -18.27
CA PHE A 682 -26.25 24.01 -19.59
C PHE A 682 -25.29 24.89 -20.40
N ALA A 683 -24.91 24.47 -21.61
CA ALA A 683 -23.97 25.21 -22.47
C ALA A 683 -24.34 25.05 -23.96
N TYR A 684 -24.00 26.02 -24.83
CA TYR A 684 -24.30 25.93 -26.26
C TYR A 684 -23.14 25.35 -27.07
N ASP A 685 -23.33 24.18 -27.66
CA ASP A 685 -22.34 23.46 -28.47
C ASP A 685 -22.46 23.87 -29.95
N ALA A 686 -21.69 24.90 -30.33
CA ALA A 686 -21.84 25.54 -31.63
C ALA A 686 -21.42 24.67 -32.83
N ALA A 687 -20.63 23.61 -32.63
CA ALA A 687 -20.33 22.64 -33.69
C ALA A 687 -21.49 21.67 -33.95
N ARG A 688 -22.34 21.41 -32.95
CA ARG A 688 -23.54 20.57 -33.06
C ARG A 688 -24.81 21.36 -33.36
N GLY A 689 -24.78 22.69 -33.21
CA GLY A 689 -25.96 23.55 -33.37
C GLY A 689 -27.01 23.35 -32.27
N ARG A 690 -26.58 22.97 -31.06
CA ARG A 690 -27.46 22.51 -29.97
C ARG A 690 -26.96 22.96 -28.60
N ALA A 691 -27.89 23.30 -27.70
CA ALA A 691 -27.57 23.44 -26.29
C ALA A 691 -27.55 22.07 -25.60
N VAL A 692 -26.55 21.84 -24.75
CA VAL A 692 -26.28 20.57 -24.05
C VAL A 692 -26.57 20.75 -22.57
N LEU A 693 -27.42 19.90 -22.00
CA LEU A 693 -27.74 19.84 -20.57
C LEU A 693 -27.19 18.55 -19.95
N PHE A 694 -26.57 18.65 -18.78
CA PHE A 694 -26.09 17.48 -18.04
C PHE A 694 -26.40 17.54 -16.53
N GLY A 695 -26.81 16.39 -15.99
CA GLY A 695 -26.92 16.16 -14.55
C GLY A 695 -27.98 16.99 -13.82
N GLY A 696 -27.70 17.32 -12.56
CA GLY A 696 -28.62 18.01 -11.64
C GLY A 696 -29.27 17.06 -10.62
N ASN A 697 -30.25 17.56 -9.87
CA ASN A 697 -31.06 16.78 -8.92
C ASN A 697 -32.55 16.87 -9.27
N SER A 698 -33.26 15.73 -9.32
CA SER A 698 -34.70 15.63 -9.58
C SER A 698 -35.62 15.98 -8.39
N GLY A 699 -35.06 16.50 -7.29
CA GLY A 699 -35.72 16.62 -5.99
C GLY A 699 -35.67 15.32 -5.15
N THR A 700 -35.29 14.19 -5.76
CA THR A 700 -35.14 12.89 -5.09
C THR A 700 -33.79 12.21 -5.36
N ASN A 701 -33.21 12.41 -6.55
CA ASN A 701 -31.99 11.73 -6.99
C ASN A 701 -31.04 12.72 -7.69
N TYR A 702 -29.73 12.55 -7.48
CA TYR A 702 -28.73 13.12 -8.39
C TYR A 702 -28.72 12.38 -9.72
N LEU A 703 -28.45 13.11 -10.80
CA LEU A 703 -28.58 12.64 -12.18
C LEU A 703 -27.24 12.69 -12.91
N ASN A 704 -27.10 11.86 -13.94
CA ASN A 704 -26.02 11.88 -14.93
C ASN A 704 -26.54 11.66 -16.37
N ASP A 705 -27.82 11.96 -16.62
CA ASP A 705 -28.37 11.94 -17.95
C ASP A 705 -27.94 13.17 -18.76
N LEU A 706 -27.77 12.96 -20.06
CA LEU A 706 -27.34 13.96 -21.03
C LEU A 706 -28.50 14.26 -21.98
N TRP A 707 -28.80 15.54 -22.17
CA TRP A 707 -29.88 16.00 -23.04
C TRP A 707 -29.37 17.08 -24.00
N THR A 708 -29.95 17.17 -25.19
CA THR A 708 -29.66 18.24 -26.15
C THR A 708 -30.93 18.93 -26.65
N TRP A 709 -30.84 20.24 -26.88
CA TRP A 709 -31.90 21.13 -27.35
C TRP A 709 -31.50 21.78 -28.67
N ASP A 710 -32.31 21.64 -29.71
CA ASP A 710 -32.08 22.22 -31.05
C ASP A 710 -32.88 23.48 -31.37
N GLY A 711 -33.53 24.05 -30.35
CA GLY A 711 -34.45 25.18 -30.52
C GLY A 711 -35.91 24.81 -30.75
N ALA A 712 -36.22 23.53 -30.95
CA ALA A 712 -37.58 23.02 -31.10
C ALA A 712 -37.87 21.77 -30.27
N THR A 713 -36.91 20.87 -30.08
CA THR A 713 -37.07 19.57 -29.42
C THR A 713 -35.94 19.25 -28.44
N TRP A 714 -36.27 18.51 -27.39
CA TRP A 714 -35.29 17.91 -26.48
C TRP A 714 -35.06 16.43 -26.82
N GLU A 715 -33.80 16.05 -26.95
CA GLU A 715 -33.37 14.68 -27.23
C GLU A 715 -32.45 14.17 -26.10
N SER A 716 -32.79 13.03 -25.50
CA SER A 716 -31.96 12.37 -24.49
C SER A 716 -30.87 11.55 -25.20
N ILE A 717 -29.61 11.78 -24.85
CA ILE A 717 -28.45 11.14 -25.48
C ILE A 717 -27.87 10.08 -24.53
N THR A 718 -27.90 8.81 -24.95
CA THR A 718 -27.21 7.73 -24.24
C THR A 718 -25.73 7.71 -24.63
N THR A 719 -24.85 7.83 -23.65
CA THR A 719 -23.39 7.67 -23.82
C THR A 719 -22.89 6.42 -23.10
N THR A 720 -21.85 5.77 -23.60
CA THR A 720 -21.26 4.55 -23.00
C THR A 720 -20.51 4.80 -21.68
N THR A 721 -20.00 6.01 -21.48
CA THR A 721 -19.11 6.40 -20.36
C THR A 721 -19.51 7.76 -19.78
N PRO A 722 -20.75 7.93 -19.27
CA PRO A 722 -21.17 9.21 -18.71
C PRO A 722 -20.38 9.55 -17.43
N PRO A 723 -20.13 10.83 -17.12
CA PRO A 723 -19.68 11.26 -15.81
C PRO A 723 -20.60 10.75 -14.69
N SER A 724 -20.07 10.61 -13.49
CA SER A 724 -20.86 10.18 -12.31
C SER A 724 -21.99 11.16 -11.96
N ILE A 725 -23.02 10.67 -11.26
CA ILE A 725 -24.18 11.46 -10.81
C ILE A 725 -23.74 12.71 -10.04
N ARG A 726 -24.22 13.88 -10.46
CA ARG A 726 -23.75 15.15 -9.91
C ARG A 726 -24.71 16.33 -10.07
N ILE A 727 -24.60 17.26 -9.12
CA ILE A 727 -25.26 18.56 -9.08
C ILE A 727 -24.18 19.66 -8.91
N THR A 728 -24.48 20.90 -9.29
CA THR A 728 -23.68 22.11 -8.98
C THR A 728 -22.25 22.11 -9.55
N LEU A 729 -22.10 21.39 -10.66
CA LEU A 729 -20.94 21.37 -11.55
C LEU A 729 -20.88 22.62 -12.45
N GLY A 730 -19.71 22.92 -13.02
CA GLY A 730 -19.56 23.88 -14.11
C GLY A 730 -19.43 23.18 -15.47
N MET A 731 -19.92 23.82 -16.53
CA MET A 731 -19.80 23.33 -17.91
C MET A 731 -19.77 24.49 -18.91
N THR A 732 -18.93 24.43 -19.93
CA THR A 732 -18.83 25.45 -20.98
C THR A 732 -18.42 24.81 -22.32
N TYR A 733 -18.74 25.46 -23.43
CA TYR A 733 -18.29 25.01 -24.75
C TYR A 733 -16.92 25.60 -25.11
N ASP A 734 -15.98 24.75 -25.50
CA ASP A 734 -14.69 25.11 -26.06
C ASP A 734 -14.80 25.17 -27.60
N SER A 735 -14.85 26.38 -28.14
CA SER A 735 -15.02 26.60 -29.57
C SER A 735 -13.74 26.38 -30.40
N GLN A 736 -12.57 26.28 -29.75
CA GLN A 736 -11.29 26.02 -30.43
C GLN A 736 -11.07 24.53 -30.66
N ARG A 737 -11.56 23.69 -29.73
CA ARG A 737 -11.46 22.21 -29.77
C ARG A 737 -12.81 21.53 -30.08
N GLN A 738 -13.87 22.31 -30.31
CA GLN A 738 -15.22 21.89 -30.72
C GLN A 738 -15.91 20.90 -29.78
N MET A 739 -15.75 21.10 -28.48
CA MET A 739 -16.17 20.16 -27.43
C MET A 739 -16.75 20.88 -26.23
N THR A 740 -17.71 20.25 -25.55
CA THR A 740 -18.22 20.78 -24.28
C THR A 740 -17.36 20.25 -23.13
N VAL A 741 -16.79 21.16 -22.34
CA VAL A 741 -15.92 20.88 -21.18
C VAL A 741 -16.72 21.00 -19.88
N LEU A 742 -16.58 20.03 -18.99
CA LEU A 742 -17.26 19.92 -17.70
C LEU A 742 -16.23 19.76 -16.59
N PHE A 743 -16.49 20.39 -15.43
CA PHE A 743 -15.64 20.24 -14.24
C PHE A 743 -16.44 20.03 -12.95
N GLY A 744 -16.00 19.06 -12.14
CA GLY A 744 -16.37 18.89 -10.74
C GLY A 744 -17.87 18.77 -10.44
N GLY A 745 -18.28 19.38 -9.32
CA GLY A 745 -19.65 19.32 -8.78
C GLY A 745 -19.71 18.55 -7.45
N GLN A 746 -20.92 18.12 -7.09
CA GLN A 746 -21.21 17.28 -5.92
C GLN A 746 -22.02 16.06 -6.35
N GLY A 747 -21.54 14.86 -6.03
CA GLY A 747 -22.25 13.59 -6.11
C GLY A 747 -22.39 12.98 -4.71
N VAL A 748 -21.90 11.74 -4.53
CA VAL A 748 -21.76 11.11 -3.20
C VAL A 748 -20.76 11.89 -2.32
N GLY A 749 -19.75 12.49 -2.93
CA GLY A 749 -18.86 13.49 -2.33
C GLY A 749 -18.64 14.67 -3.29
N LEU A 750 -17.68 15.54 -2.98
CA LEU A 750 -17.23 16.58 -3.89
C LEU A 750 -16.41 15.97 -5.03
N LEU A 751 -16.47 16.58 -6.22
CA LEU A 751 -15.84 16.08 -7.43
C LEU A 751 -14.86 17.12 -8.00
N GLY A 752 -13.71 16.67 -8.50
CA GLY A 752 -12.63 17.49 -9.09
C GLY A 752 -12.17 16.97 -10.45
N ASP A 753 -12.99 16.16 -11.09
CA ASP A 753 -12.74 15.55 -12.39
C ASP A 753 -13.07 16.51 -13.54
N THR A 754 -12.24 16.46 -14.59
CA THR A 754 -12.44 17.22 -15.83
C THR A 754 -12.97 16.27 -16.91
N TRP A 755 -13.95 16.69 -17.71
CA TRP A 755 -14.56 15.85 -18.76
C TRP A 755 -14.77 16.64 -20.05
N GLU A 756 -14.69 15.95 -21.19
CA GLU A 756 -14.89 16.50 -22.53
C GLU A 756 -15.93 15.69 -23.31
N TYR A 757 -16.96 16.36 -23.84
CA TYR A 757 -17.98 15.76 -24.68
C TYR A 757 -17.67 15.96 -26.16
N ILE A 758 -17.45 14.85 -26.87
CA ILE A 758 -16.97 14.83 -28.26
C ILE A 758 -17.90 14.01 -29.18
N ALA A 759 -17.85 14.31 -30.47
CA ALA A 759 -18.41 13.47 -31.52
C ALA A 759 -17.26 12.63 -32.11
N LEU A 760 -17.31 11.30 -31.95
CA LEU A 760 -16.25 10.42 -32.44
C LEU A 760 -16.38 10.23 -33.96
N SER A 761 -15.71 11.10 -34.72
CA SER A 761 -15.30 10.78 -36.08
C SER A 761 -14.17 9.75 -36.03
N THR A 762 -14.37 8.56 -36.60
CA THR A 762 -13.37 7.49 -36.60
C THR A 762 -12.15 7.86 -37.47
N LEU A 763 -11.09 8.38 -36.83
CA LEU A 763 -9.78 8.46 -37.47
C LEU A 763 -9.23 7.05 -37.66
N THR A 764 -9.06 6.63 -38.91
CA THR A 764 -8.45 5.34 -39.26
C THR A 764 -6.99 5.29 -38.81
N PRO A 765 -6.54 4.24 -38.09
CA PRO A 765 -5.16 4.14 -37.65
C PRO A 765 -4.21 3.95 -38.84
N THR A 766 -3.17 4.77 -38.91
CA THR A 766 -2.08 4.65 -39.89
C THR A 766 -1.30 3.35 -39.63
N PRO A 767 -1.03 2.51 -40.64
CA PRO A 767 -0.36 1.22 -40.44
C PRO A 767 1.16 1.37 -40.20
N THR A 768 1.59 1.33 -38.94
CA THR A 768 3.01 1.18 -38.58
C THR A 768 3.47 -0.27 -38.76
N TRP A 769 4.48 -0.47 -39.62
CA TRP A 769 5.09 -1.77 -39.89
C TRP A 769 5.96 -2.27 -38.72
N THR A 770 5.83 -3.55 -38.39
CA THR A 770 6.68 -4.25 -37.41
C THR A 770 8.01 -4.70 -38.05
N PRO A 771 9.19 -4.29 -37.55
CA PRO A 771 10.47 -4.77 -38.06
C PRO A 771 10.92 -6.06 -37.34
N THR A 772 10.60 -7.22 -37.92
CA THR A 772 11.16 -8.50 -37.48
C THR A 772 12.65 -8.59 -37.83
N ARG A 773 13.52 -8.97 -36.89
CA ARG A 773 14.93 -9.25 -37.19
C ARG A 773 15.12 -10.68 -37.71
N THR A 774 16.10 -10.87 -38.59
CA THR A 774 16.63 -12.19 -38.98
C THR A 774 18.15 -12.06 -39.17
N ASN A 775 18.89 -13.15 -39.07
CA ASN A 775 20.34 -13.15 -38.86
C ASN A 775 21.18 -12.77 -40.09
N THR A 776 22.38 -12.24 -39.84
CA THR A 776 23.48 -11.93 -40.79
C THR A 776 24.01 -13.18 -41.50
N PRO A 777 24.63 -13.06 -42.70
CA PRO A 777 26.09 -12.81 -42.73
C PRO A 777 26.66 -11.97 -43.90
N THR A 778 27.73 -11.21 -43.60
CA THR A 778 28.90 -10.81 -44.44
C THR A 778 28.81 -10.67 -45.98
N HIS A 779 29.17 -9.49 -46.54
CA HIS A 779 30.56 -9.21 -46.96
C HIS A 779 30.87 -7.76 -47.45
N THR A 780 32.15 -7.43 -47.27
CA THR A 780 32.99 -6.23 -47.49
C THR A 780 32.80 -5.33 -48.74
N SER A 781 32.81 -3.99 -48.58
CA SER A 781 33.73 -3.05 -49.31
C SER A 781 33.61 -1.57 -48.88
N THR A 782 34.77 -0.89 -48.75
CA THR A 782 35.01 0.57 -48.62
C THR A 782 35.34 1.18 -50.01
N PRO A 783 35.43 2.53 -50.28
CA PRO A 783 35.91 3.60 -49.38
C PRO A 783 35.39 5.08 -49.52
N THR A 784 35.66 5.90 -48.48
CA THR A 784 36.11 7.34 -48.47
C THR A 784 35.34 8.58 -49.04
N LEU A 785 35.28 9.62 -48.16
CA LEU A 785 35.54 11.09 -48.34
C LEU A 785 34.46 12.12 -48.81
N SER A 786 34.14 13.07 -47.90
CA SER A 786 34.18 14.58 -47.96
C SER A 786 33.75 15.41 -49.20
N PRO A 787 33.45 16.76 -49.09
CA PRO A 787 33.52 17.68 -47.93
C PRO A 787 32.33 18.69 -47.76
N THR A 788 32.43 19.61 -46.78
CA THR A 788 31.49 20.73 -46.46
C THR A 788 31.71 22.01 -47.31
N PRO A 789 30.65 22.78 -47.65
CA PRO A 789 30.57 24.24 -47.35
C PRO A 789 29.12 24.81 -47.18
N THR A 790 28.79 26.12 -46.96
CA THR A 790 29.32 27.19 -46.05
C THR A 790 28.34 28.41 -45.96
N ARG A 791 27.65 28.58 -44.81
CA ARG A 791 27.48 29.81 -43.97
C ARG A 791 26.96 31.19 -44.53
N THR A 792 26.04 31.80 -43.76
CA THR A 792 25.93 33.24 -43.30
C THR A 792 25.00 34.36 -43.90
N LEU A 793 24.46 35.18 -42.95
CA LEU A 793 24.15 36.65 -42.91
C LEU A 793 22.75 37.26 -43.25
N THR A 794 22.06 37.68 -42.18
CA THR A 794 21.43 38.97 -41.79
C THR A 794 21.28 40.16 -42.76
N PRO A 795 20.17 40.94 -42.63
CA PRO A 795 20.17 42.41 -42.80
C PRO A 795 19.52 43.24 -41.65
N THR A 796 19.93 44.51 -41.53
CA THR A 796 19.44 45.63 -40.66
C THR A 796 20.05 46.95 -41.18
N PRO A 797 19.80 48.20 -40.67
CA PRO A 797 18.69 48.81 -39.91
C PRO A 797 18.26 50.24 -40.43
N THR A 798 17.59 51.07 -39.60
CA THR A 798 17.69 52.57 -39.46
C THR A 798 16.61 53.51 -40.05
N GLY A 799 16.16 54.53 -39.28
CA GLY A 799 15.46 55.75 -39.75
C GLY A 799 14.66 56.55 -38.68
N ALA A 800 14.71 57.89 -38.67
CA ALA A 800 14.01 58.85 -37.76
C ALA A 800 13.74 60.20 -38.54
N PRO A 801 13.34 61.40 -38.01
CA PRO A 801 13.06 61.86 -36.62
C PRO A 801 11.96 62.99 -36.39
N THR A 802 11.84 63.49 -35.13
CA THR A 802 11.43 64.86 -34.63
C THR A 802 10.06 65.54 -34.91
N ALA A 803 9.34 66.00 -33.85
CA ALA A 803 8.93 67.43 -33.57
C ALA A 803 7.84 67.61 -32.45
N THR A 804 7.82 68.78 -31.77
CA THR A 804 6.95 69.19 -30.63
C THR A 804 6.07 70.42 -31.02
N PRO A 805 4.99 70.84 -30.29
CA PRO A 805 5.12 71.57 -28.99
C PRO A 805 3.98 71.38 -27.94
N THR A 806 4.20 71.94 -26.74
CA THR A 806 3.31 71.99 -25.55
C THR A 806 2.43 73.28 -25.50
N PRO A 807 1.45 73.43 -24.57
CA PRO A 807 1.77 74.02 -23.26
C PRO A 807 0.98 73.47 -22.02
N THR A 808 1.50 73.78 -20.83
CA THR A 808 1.03 73.42 -19.48
C THR A 808 0.08 74.51 -18.89
N PRO A 809 -0.61 74.33 -17.71
CA PRO A 809 0.07 74.43 -16.39
C PRO A 809 -0.52 73.60 -15.20
N THR A 810 0.38 73.13 -14.30
CA THR A 810 0.29 73.01 -12.81
C THR A 810 -1.01 72.54 -12.10
N TRP A 811 -0.99 71.71 -11.05
CA TRP A 811 -0.09 71.75 -9.87
C TRP A 811 0.28 70.37 -9.28
N THR A 812 1.38 70.35 -8.53
CA THR A 812 1.91 69.21 -7.74
C THR A 812 1.39 69.25 -6.29
N PRO A 813 1.45 68.13 -5.52
CA PRO A 813 2.62 67.96 -4.64
C PRO A 813 3.16 66.52 -4.47
N THR A 814 4.47 66.45 -4.21
CA THR A 814 5.24 65.42 -3.48
C THR A 814 5.07 63.93 -3.82
N ARG A 815 6.13 63.34 -4.40
CA ARG A 815 6.31 61.91 -4.68
C ARG A 815 7.42 61.32 -3.80
N THR A 816 7.11 60.35 -2.94
CA THR A 816 8.13 59.53 -2.25
C THR A 816 8.79 58.57 -3.25
N LEU A 817 10.08 58.26 -3.06
CA LEU A 817 10.86 57.48 -4.02
C LEU A 817 10.62 55.97 -3.89
N THR A 818 9.79 55.41 -4.76
CA THR A 818 9.83 53.98 -5.10
C THR A 818 10.95 53.73 -6.13
N PRO A 819 11.82 52.71 -5.95
CA PRO A 819 12.94 52.46 -6.86
C PRO A 819 12.49 51.97 -8.26
N THR A 820 13.36 52.17 -9.24
CA THR A 820 13.18 51.73 -10.63
C THR A 820 13.00 50.21 -10.73
N PRO A 821 12.07 49.69 -11.56
CA PRO A 821 12.01 48.26 -11.84
C PRO A 821 13.27 47.81 -12.60
N THR A 822 14.06 46.93 -11.97
CA THR A 822 15.24 46.30 -12.59
C THR A 822 14.80 45.34 -13.70
N SER A 823 15.55 45.30 -14.79
CA SER A 823 15.25 44.49 -15.98
C SER A 823 15.21 42.98 -15.71
N THR A 824 14.23 42.29 -16.31
CA THR A 824 14.05 40.84 -16.28
C THR A 824 15.33 40.07 -16.65
N PRO A 825 15.81 39.12 -15.82
CA PRO A 825 17.01 38.35 -16.12
C PRO A 825 16.72 37.29 -17.21
N THR A 826 17.25 37.53 -18.42
CA THR A 826 17.25 36.53 -19.50
C THR A 826 18.33 35.48 -19.25
N LYS A 827 18.09 34.21 -19.65
CA LYS A 827 18.99 33.08 -19.40
C LYS A 827 20.44 33.38 -19.80
N THR A 828 21.31 33.52 -18.80
CA THR A 828 22.76 33.59 -18.96
C THR A 828 23.39 32.63 -17.95
N ASN A 829 23.85 31.46 -18.42
CA ASN A 829 24.59 30.52 -17.57
C ASN A 829 26.04 31.01 -17.39
N THR A 830 26.21 32.08 -16.62
CA THR A 830 27.51 32.65 -16.28
C THR A 830 27.42 33.12 -14.83
N PRO A 831 28.19 32.53 -13.89
CA PRO A 831 28.21 32.97 -12.50
C PRO A 831 28.51 34.46 -12.42
N VAL A 832 27.79 35.19 -11.56
CA VAL A 832 28.12 36.58 -11.24
C VAL A 832 29.51 36.58 -10.60
N ALA A 833 30.43 37.43 -11.06
CA ALA A 833 31.82 37.39 -10.61
C ALA A 833 31.91 37.57 -9.07
N GLY A 834 32.20 36.48 -8.35
CA GLY A 834 32.22 36.41 -6.88
C GLY A 834 31.14 35.50 -6.25
N SER A 835 30.15 35.01 -7.00
CA SER A 835 29.17 34.03 -6.49
C SER A 835 29.80 32.67 -6.24
N LYS A 836 29.46 32.02 -5.12
CA LYS A 836 29.91 30.66 -4.82
C LYS A 836 29.26 29.63 -5.77
N PRO A 837 29.93 28.52 -6.13
CA PRO A 837 29.35 27.47 -6.97
C PRO A 837 28.06 26.85 -6.43
N TRP A 838 27.93 26.67 -5.12
CA TRP A 838 26.78 26.04 -4.47
C TRP A 838 26.08 26.96 -3.45
N THR A 839 24.74 26.93 -3.46
CA THR A 839 23.90 27.44 -2.36
C THR A 839 23.02 26.32 -1.82
N PHE A 840 23.08 26.13 -0.51
CA PHE A 840 22.33 25.12 0.23
C PHE A 840 21.19 25.80 0.98
N MET A 841 19.95 25.43 0.66
CA MET A 841 18.71 25.88 1.30
C MET A 841 18.24 24.81 2.27
N LEU A 842 18.15 25.15 3.56
CA LEU A 842 17.74 24.24 4.61
C LEU A 842 16.42 24.77 5.21
N TYR A 843 15.32 24.04 4.99
CA TYR A 843 13.99 24.36 5.49
C TYR A 843 13.72 23.47 6.71
N LEU A 844 13.83 24.05 7.90
CA LEU A 844 13.82 23.36 9.18
C LEU A 844 12.53 23.75 9.93
N ALA A 845 11.46 23.00 9.67
CA ALA A 845 10.22 23.11 10.43
C ALA A 845 10.42 22.39 11.76
N ALA A 846 10.60 23.13 12.85
CA ALA A 846 10.93 22.55 14.15
C ALA A 846 9.89 22.84 15.23
N ASP A 847 8.78 23.53 14.96
CA ASP A 847 7.65 23.63 15.90
C ASP A 847 6.87 22.32 16.01
N ASN A 848 7.51 21.33 16.64
CA ASN A 848 6.95 20.05 17.04
C ASN A 848 7.98 19.39 17.99
N ASN A 849 8.00 18.07 18.12
CA ASN A 849 8.96 17.35 18.96
C ASN A 849 10.40 17.27 18.40
N LEU A 850 10.69 17.79 17.20
CA LEU A 850 12.02 17.75 16.56
C LEU A 850 12.89 18.99 16.84
N TYR A 851 12.32 20.07 17.39
CA TYR A 851 13.01 21.27 17.89
C TYR A 851 14.41 21.02 18.51
N PRO A 852 14.57 20.17 19.55
CA PRO A 852 15.85 20.05 20.25
C PRO A 852 16.92 19.28 19.46
N TYR A 853 16.62 18.78 18.26
CA TYR A 853 17.57 18.15 17.34
C TYR A 853 17.92 19.10 16.18
N LEU A 854 16.92 19.71 15.54
CA LEU A 854 17.16 20.71 14.48
C LEU A 854 17.96 21.92 15.02
N GLN A 855 17.74 22.30 16.28
CA GLN A 855 18.57 23.28 16.99
C GLN A 855 20.04 22.84 17.13
N ARG A 856 20.32 21.55 17.36
CA ARG A 856 21.70 21.02 17.43
C ARG A 856 22.35 21.02 16.04
N ALA A 857 21.61 20.68 14.99
CA ALA A 857 22.10 20.74 13.61
C ALA A 857 22.52 22.18 13.23
N VAL A 858 21.74 23.20 13.62
CA VAL A 858 22.14 24.62 13.49
C VAL A 858 23.43 24.92 14.25
N ALA A 859 23.55 24.53 15.52
CA ALA A 859 24.76 24.77 16.31
C ALA A 859 26.00 24.04 15.75
N GLN A 860 25.83 22.85 15.17
CA GLN A 860 26.91 22.09 14.54
C GLN A 860 27.29 22.65 13.16
N LEU A 861 26.36 23.25 12.41
CA LEU A 861 26.66 24.07 11.23
C LEU A 861 27.48 25.31 11.58
N GLU A 862 27.11 26.01 12.66
CA GLU A 862 27.84 27.18 13.17
C GLU A 862 29.24 26.83 13.67
N ALA A 863 29.48 25.60 14.12
CA ALA A 863 30.80 25.14 14.53
C ALA A 863 31.78 24.89 13.35
N LEU A 864 31.31 24.90 12.09
CA LEU A 864 32.16 24.64 10.92
C LEU A 864 33.00 25.85 10.49
N PRO A 865 34.21 25.61 9.93
CA PRO A 865 34.91 26.64 9.17
C PRO A 865 34.16 27.00 7.87
N PRO A 866 34.20 28.26 7.40
CA PRO A 866 33.56 28.65 6.14
C PRO A 866 34.09 27.85 4.94
N ASN A 867 33.19 27.19 4.19
CA ASN A 867 33.53 26.69 2.87
C ASN A 867 33.47 27.85 1.84
N PRO A 868 34.56 28.13 1.09
CA PRO A 868 34.55 29.16 0.04
C PRO A 868 33.64 28.81 -1.15
N ASN A 869 33.23 27.55 -1.30
CA ASN A 869 32.42 27.07 -2.42
C ASN A 869 30.91 26.96 -2.14
N VAL A 870 30.49 27.09 -0.88
CA VAL A 870 29.11 26.81 -0.43
C VAL A 870 28.54 27.98 0.40
N ASN A 871 27.35 28.47 0.06
CA ASN A 871 26.50 29.24 0.97
C ASN A 871 25.56 28.27 1.70
N ILE A 872 25.35 28.45 3.01
CA ILE A 872 24.39 27.65 3.77
C ILE A 872 23.36 28.62 4.36
N VAL A 873 22.13 28.52 3.88
CA VAL A 873 21.02 29.43 4.19
C VAL A 873 19.91 28.61 4.81
N ILE A 874 19.45 29.04 5.97
CA ILE A 874 18.46 28.35 6.79
C ILE A 874 17.20 29.21 6.86
N LEU A 875 16.04 28.59 6.69
CA LEU A 875 14.80 29.01 7.33
C LEU A 875 14.54 28.01 8.46
N TYR A 876 14.38 28.52 9.67
CA TYR A 876 14.21 27.76 10.90
C TYR A 876 13.02 28.32 11.67
N ASP A 877 12.19 27.41 12.16
CA ASP A 877 11.04 27.69 13.00
C ASP A 877 11.12 26.79 14.24
N GLY A 878 10.76 27.28 15.43
CA GLY A 878 11.08 26.63 16.72
C GLY A 878 9.87 26.38 17.62
N ASP A 879 10.08 25.90 18.86
CA ASP A 879 9.00 25.35 19.70
C ASP A 879 7.98 26.35 20.28
N ARG A 880 7.92 27.58 19.72
CA ARG A 880 7.32 28.77 20.36
C ARG A 880 6.79 29.81 19.39
N THR A 881 5.58 30.26 19.72
CA THR A 881 4.91 31.36 19.04
C THR A 881 5.76 32.61 18.80
N ASN A 882 5.96 32.93 17.52
CA ASN A 882 6.79 33.95 16.91
C ASN A 882 8.30 33.78 17.18
N ASP A 883 8.87 32.63 16.86
CA ASP A 883 10.33 32.44 16.88
C ASP A 883 10.99 32.01 15.55
N SER A 884 10.30 32.15 14.40
CA SER A 884 10.86 31.88 13.06
C SER A 884 11.99 32.85 12.63
N TRP A 885 13.09 32.31 12.13
CA TRP A 885 14.26 33.03 11.62
C TRP A 885 14.74 32.52 10.26
N ARG A 886 15.15 33.45 9.40
CA ARG A 886 15.97 33.15 8.21
C ARG A 886 17.38 33.69 8.36
N PHE A 887 18.41 32.93 8.02
CA PHE A 887 19.81 33.35 8.16
C PHE A 887 20.78 32.64 7.24
N LEU A 888 21.90 33.30 6.93
CA LEU A 888 23.09 32.69 6.35
C LEU A 888 24.00 32.25 7.49
N VAL A 889 24.29 30.95 7.64
CA VAL A 889 25.10 30.39 8.73
C VAL A 889 26.43 31.15 8.88
N GLN A 890 26.74 31.57 10.11
CA GLN A 890 28.02 32.21 10.46
C GLN A 890 28.82 31.33 11.42
N PRO A 891 30.17 31.29 11.29
CA PRO A 891 31.02 30.61 12.26
C PRO A 891 30.79 31.13 13.69
N GLY A 892 30.62 30.21 14.64
CA GLY A 892 30.35 30.52 16.05
C GLY A 892 29.06 31.31 16.29
N GLY A 893 28.07 31.23 15.39
CA GLY A 893 26.78 31.90 15.54
C GLY A 893 26.85 33.43 15.53
N GLN A 894 27.89 34.00 14.91
CA GLN A 894 28.18 35.44 14.96
C GLN A 894 27.31 36.26 13.96
N TYR A 895 26.03 36.40 14.30
CA TYR A 895 25.04 37.09 13.46
C TYR A 895 24.98 38.61 13.67
N THR A 896 24.60 39.32 12.62
CA THR A 896 24.16 40.72 12.64
C THR A 896 22.73 40.78 12.10
N ILE A 897 21.80 41.17 12.96
CA ILE A 897 20.38 41.22 12.65
C ILE A 897 20.12 42.23 11.51
N GLY A 898 19.31 41.84 10.54
CA GLY A 898 19.03 42.61 9.32
C GLY A 898 20.09 42.48 8.21
N VAL A 899 21.24 41.85 8.48
CA VAL A 899 22.37 41.75 7.53
C VAL A 899 22.69 40.30 7.14
N ASN A 900 22.68 39.37 8.09
CA ASN A 900 22.83 37.93 7.81
C ASN A 900 21.88 37.03 8.62
N LYS A 901 21.04 37.62 9.50
CA LYS A 901 19.94 36.95 10.20
C LYS A 901 18.73 37.88 10.29
N TRP A 902 17.54 37.37 9.98
CA TRP A 902 16.28 38.10 9.91
C TRP A 902 15.21 37.35 10.70
N TYR A 903 14.49 38.09 11.54
CA TYR A 903 13.30 37.62 12.23
C TYR A 903 12.09 37.72 11.28
N LEU A 904 11.18 36.75 11.31
CA LEU A 904 10.03 36.69 10.41
C LEU A 904 8.66 36.63 11.11
N ASN A 905 8.64 36.79 12.45
CA ASN A 905 7.50 36.51 13.34
C ASN A 905 7.22 35.00 13.40
N GLU A 906 5.96 34.57 13.51
CA GLU A 906 5.54 33.19 13.23
C GLU A 906 5.42 32.97 11.71
N LEU A 907 5.74 31.78 11.23
CA LEU A 907 5.48 31.32 9.88
C LEU A 907 4.86 29.94 9.90
N ASN A 908 3.72 29.75 9.24
CA ASN A 908 3.23 28.41 8.95
C ASN A 908 4.25 27.70 8.04
N MET A 909 4.93 26.68 8.56
CA MET A 909 5.91 25.90 7.81
C MET A 909 5.27 24.84 6.90
N GLY A 910 3.98 24.55 7.12
CA GLY A 910 3.12 23.79 6.21
C GLY A 910 2.66 24.57 4.97
N ASP A 911 2.73 25.92 4.98
CA ASP A 911 2.23 26.75 3.88
C ASP A 911 3.16 26.70 2.64
N PRO A 912 2.66 26.34 1.44
CA PRO A 912 3.44 26.40 0.19
C PRO A 912 4.02 27.78 -0.13
N GLN A 913 3.40 28.86 0.33
CA GLN A 913 3.90 30.23 0.20
C GLN A 913 5.22 30.41 0.97
N THR A 914 5.31 29.90 2.21
CA THR A 914 6.51 29.97 3.06
C THR A 914 7.71 29.31 2.38
N LEU A 915 7.51 28.10 1.85
CA LEU A 915 8.56 27.38 1.09
C LEU A 915 8.95 28.11 -0.20
N MET A 916 7.98 28.60 -0.96
CA MET A 916 8.23 29.33 -2.21
C MET A 916 9.04 30.61 -1.96
N ASP A 917 8.65 31.42 -0.99
CA ASP A 917 9.33 32.68 -0.67
C ASP A 917 10.72 32.45 -0.09
N PHE A 918 10.94 31.37 0.67
CA PHE A 918 12.28 30.98 1.10
C PHE A 918 13.21 30.68 -0.08
N ILE A 919 12.76 29.88 -1.05
CA ILE A 919 13.56 29.54 -2.24
C ILE A 919 13.82 30.78 -3.09
N ASN A 920 12.76 31.56 -3.39
CA ASN A 920 12.87 32.76 -4.22
C ASN A 920 13.80 33.80 -3.59
N TRP A 921 13.61 34.12 -2.30
CA TRP A 921 14.48 35.05 -1.59
C TRP A 921 15.93 34.54 -1.54
N THR A 922 16.15 33.25 -1.29
CA THR A 922 17.51 32.70 -1.21
C THR A 922 18.24 32.77 -2.55
N ARG A 923 17.55 32.52 -3.67
CA ARG A 923 18.17 32.63 -5.01
C ARG A 923 18.50 34.06 -5.42
N VAL A 924 17.74 35.05 -4.93
CA VAL A 924 18.03 36.49 -5.15
C VAL A 924 19.22 36.95 -4.31
N ASN A 925 19.33 36.53 -3.05
CA ASN A 925 20.35 37.02 -2.12
C ASN A 925 21.66 36.21 -2.16
N TYR A 926 21.57 34.92 -2.47
CA TYR A 926 22.69 33.98 -2.52
C TYR A 926 22.71 33.20 -3.85
N PRO A 927 22.88 33.88 -5.00
CA PRO A 927 22.95 33.23 -6.29
C PRO A 927 24.15 32.28 -6.36
N ALA A 928 23.93 31.12 -6.97
CA ALA A 928 24.91 30.06 -7.20
C ALA A 928 24.69 29.38 -8.56
N GLN A 929 25.65 28.55 -8.97
CA GLN A 929 25.50 27.69 -10.16
C GLN A 929 24.59 26.50 -9.86
N HIS A 930 24.70 25.93 -8.66
CA HIS A 930 23.95 24.76 -8.23
C HIS A 930 23.24 24.98 -6.89
N TYR A 931 22.06 24.36 -6.73
CA TYR A 931 21.20 24.50 -5.56
C TYR A 931 20.82 23.14 -4.95
N TYR A 932 21.06 23.01 -3.64
CA TYR A 932 20.49 21.94 -2.82
C TYR A 932 19.34 22.49 -1.98
N LEU A 933 18.28 21.71 -1.82
CA LEU A 933 17.17 21.99 -0.91
C LEU A 933 16.93 20.78 0.00
N ALA A 934 17.05 20.97 1.32
CA ALA A 934 16.54 20.04 2.31
C ALA A 934 15.21 20.55 2.87
N LEU A 935 14.21 19.69 2.91
CA LEU A 935 13.05 19.82 3.80
C LEU A 935 13.25 18.79 4.90
N ALA A 936 13.47 19.23 6.15
CA ALA A 936 13.85 18.35 7.26
C ALA A 936 12.87 18.51 8.43
N ASP A 937 12.04 17.47 8.60
CA ASP A 937 11.05 17.30 9.67
C ASP A 937 10.43 15.87 9.57
N HIS A 938 9.32 15.58 10.26
CA HIS A 938 8.42 14.47 9.97
C HIS A 938 8.00 14.38 8.50
N GLY A 939 7.70 13.15 8.07
CA GLY A 939 7.26 12.80 6.72
C GLY A 939 6.25 11.66 6.75
N ARG A 940 5.28 11.66 5.85
CA ARG A 940 4.37 10.55 5.60
C ARG A 940 4.10 10.46 4.11
N GLY A 941 4.56 9.37 3.48
CA GLY A 941 4.73 9.25 2.03
C GLY A 941 3.56 9.74 1.15
N THR A 942 2.31 9.36 1.47
CA THR A 942 1.09 9.80 0.75
C THR A 942 0.58 11.19 1.15
N SER A 943 0.94 11.68 2.33
CA SER A 943 0.38 12.90 2.91
C SER A 943 1.27 14.12 2.62
N GLY A 944 2.53 14.13 3.11
CA GLY A 944 3.38 15.32 3.05
C GLY A 944 4.61 15.29 3.96
N VAL A 945 5.15 16.49 4.23
CA VAL A 945 6.37 16.77 5.03
C VAL A 945 6.20 18.08 5.80
N ALA A 946 7.03 18.35 6.81
CA ALA A 946 7.10 19.65 7.52
C ALA A 946 5.80 20.02 8.26
N TRP A 947 5.56 19.32 9.39
CA TRP A 947 4.48 19.54 10.33
C TRP A 947 4.74 20.70 11.30
N ASP A 948 3.67 21.48 11.53
CA ASP A 948 3.66 22.70 12.33
C ASP A 948 2.58 22.60 13.44
N ASP A 949 2.99 22.37 14.70
CA ASP A 949 2.06 22.13 15.82
C ASP A 949 1.25 23.39 16.19
N SER A 950 1.81 24.61 16.06
CA SER A 950 1.15 25.87 16.43
C SER A 950 0.13 26.36 15.41
N ASN A 951 0.38 26.17 14.10
CA ASN A 951 -0.51 26.60 13.02
C ASN A 951 -1.64 25.58 12.75
N GLY A 952 -1.92 24.70 13.72
CA GLY A 952 -3.07 23.79 13.71
C GLY A 952 -2.75 22.36 13.31
N LYS A 953 -1.48 21.94 13.36
CA LYS A 953 -0.96 20.67 12.79
C LYS A 953 -1.00 20.65 11.26
N ASP A 954 -0.78 21.80 10.65
CA ASP A 954 -0.65 21.92 9.19
C ASP A 954 0.68 21.30 8.70
N TYR A 955 0.74 20.93 7.43
CA TYR A 955 1.93 20.33 6.82
C TYR A 955 1.91 20.47 5.30
N LEU A 956 3.10 20.59 4.67
CA LEU A 956 3.22 20.70 3.21
C LEU A 956 2.77 19.39 2.55
N THR A 957 1.53 19.33 2.04
CA THR A 957 1.07 18.14 1.33
C THR A 957 1.87 17.92 0.05
N VAL A 958 1.89 16.70 -0.48
CA VAL A 958 2.62 16.42 -1.73
C VAL A 958 2.05 17.20 -2.94
N ALA A 959 0.79 17.64 -2.88
CA ALA A 959 0.21 18.56 -3.86
C ALA A 959 0.70 20.01 -3.70
N GLU A 960 0.91 20.48 -2.47
CA GLU A 960 1.38 21.83 -2.15
C GLU A 960 2.89 21.98 -2.35
N LEU A 961 3.69 20.97 -1.99
CA LEU A 961 5.09 20.84 -2.40
C LEU A 961 5.25 21.02 -3.92
N ARG A 962 4.38 20.36 -4.69
CA ARG A 962 4.36 20.48 -6.16
C ARG A 962 4.01 21.89 -6.60
N SER A 963 3.08 22.57 -5.93
CA SER A 963 2.69 23.95 -6.23
C SER A 963 3.81 24.96 -5.92
N ALA A 964 4.35 24.92 -4.70
CA ALA A 964 5.45 25.78 -4.23
C ALA A 964 6.69 25.64 -5.11
N LEU A 965 7.11 24.39 -5.39
CA LEU A 965 8.26 24.13 -6.26
C LEU A 965 7.96 24.45 -7.72
N SER A 966 6.73 24.28 -8.22
CA SER A 966 6.38 24.74 -9.57
C SER A 966 6.58 26.24 -9.70
N THR A 967 6.04 27.04 -8.78
CA THR A 967 6.12 28.50 -8.86
C THR A 967 7.55 28.98 -8.61
N ALA A 968 8.26 28.47 -7.60
CA ALA A 968 9.67 28.81 -7.37
C ALA A 968 10.60 28.43 -8.55
N THR A 969 10.33 27.31 -9.24
CA THR A 969 11.11 26.90 -10.42
C THR A 969 10.71 27.61 -11.73
N ASN A 970 9.75 28.54 -11.68
CA ASN A 970 9.09 29.10 -12.87
C ASN A 970 8.60 27.98 -13.81
N SER A 971 7.80 27.06 -13.26
CA SER A 971 7.29 25.85 -13.91
C SER A 971 8.37 24.96 -14.54
N GLY A 972 9.47 24.73 -13.82
CA GLY A 972 10.59 23.91 -14.29
C GLY A 972 11.52 24.55 -15.32
N LEU A 973 11.41 25.87 -15.58
CA LEU A 973 12.32 26.60 -16.49
C LEU A 973 13.78 26.62 -16.00
N TRP A 974 13.98 26.43 -14.68
CA TRP A 974 15.21 25.99 -14.03
C TRP A 974 14.85 24.85 -13.05
N LYS A 975 15.85 24.13 -12.52
CA LYS A 975 15.64 23.06 -11.54
C LYS A 975 16.54 23.21 -10.33
N ILE A 976 16.07 22.73 -9.18
CA ILE A 976 16.91 22.40 -8.03
C ILE A 976 17.81 21.22 -8.44
N ASP A 977 19.08 21.28 -8.13
CA ASP A 977 20.04 20.26 -8.53
C ASP A 977 19.87 18.99 -7.70
N VAL A 978 19.73 19.14 -6.38
CA VAL A 978 19.47 18.05 -5.45
C VAL A 978 18.38 18.48 -4.47
N LEU A 979 17.20 17.87 -4.56
CA LEU A 979 16.17 17.93 -3.53
C LEU A 979 16.42 16.80 -2.52
N HIS A 980 16.14 17.04 -1.25
CA HIS A 980 16.22 16.04 -0.20
C HIS A 980 15.00 16.17 0.71
N PHE A 981 14.20 15.11 0.77
CA PHE A 981 13.22 14.93 1.83
C PHE A 981 13.94 14.24 2.99
N ASP A 982 14.39 15.02 3.96
CA ASP A 982 15.04 14.51 5.16
C ASP A 982 13.98 14.13 6.20
N ALA A 983 13.13 13.19 5.80
CA ALA A 983 11.85 12.91 6.42
C ALA A 983 11.43 11.45 6.19
N CYS A 984 10.61 10.93 7.11
CA CYS A 984 10.15 9.54 7.07
C CYS A 984 9.34 9.22 5.81
N LEU A 985 9.52 8.01 5.25
CA LEU A 985 8.65 7.39 4.25
C LEU A 985 8.52 8.13 2.90
N MET A 986 9.33 9.16 2.66
CA MET A 986 9.20 10.00 1.45
C MET A 986 9.79 9.36 0.18
N GLY A 987 10.49 8.23 0.29
CA GLY A 987 11.15 7.47 -0.79
C GLY A 987 10.23 6.75 -1.76
N MET A 988 9.02 7.28 -2.01
CA MET A 988 8.05 6.72 -2.94
C MET A 988 8.32 7.16 -4.40
N PHE A 989 8.01 6.29 -5.36
CA PHE A 989 8.06 6.63 -6.78
C PHE A 989 7.07 7.74 -7.14
N GLU A 990 5.92 7.79 -6.47
CA GLU A 990 4.94 8.88 -6.55
C GLU A 990 5.58 10.24 -6.25
N ASN A 991 6.34 10.33 -5.15
CA ASN A 991 7.02 11.54 -4.73
C ASN A 991 8.11 11.94 -5.73
N ALA A 992 8.93 10.99 -6.19
CA ALA A 992 9.89 11.23 -7.26
C ALA A 992 9.24 11.70 -8.56
N TYR A 993 8.07 11.14 -8.93
CA TYR A 993 7.31 11.49 -10.13
C TYR A 993 6.56 12.83 -10.02
N GLN A 994 6.20 13.24 -8.80
CA GLN A 994 5.65 14.56 -8.47
C GLN A 994 6.72 15.66 -8.65
N MET A 995 7.95 15.40 -8.18
CA MET A 995 9.05 16.37 -8.16
C MET A 995 9.84 16.48 -9.48
N LYS A 996 9.60 15.56 -10.43
CA LYS A 996 10.45 15.33 -11.63
C LYS A 996 10.75 16.56 -12.49
N ASP A 997 9.86 17.54 -12.53
CA ASP A 997 10.02 18.75 -13.36
C ASP A 997 10.76 19.88 -12.64
N PHE A 998 10.93 19.79 -11.32
CA PHE A 998 11.44 20.88 -10.47
C PHE A 998 12.78 20.55 -9.83
N ALA A 999 13.10 19.26 -9.66
CA ALA A 999 14.39 18.78 -9.19
C ALA A 999 15.09 17.90 -10.26
N SER A 1000 16.42 17.79 -10.16
CA SER A 1000 17.24 16.94 -11.04
C SER A 1000 17.58 15.61 -10.38
N TYR A 1001 17.99 15.65 -9.12
CA TYR A 1001 18.13 14.49 -8.24
C TYR A 1001 17.26 14.64 -7.00
N LEU A 1002 16.78 13.52 -6.45
CA LEU A 1002 16.07 13.45 -5.16
C LEU A 1002 16.79 12.48 -4.23
N VAL A 1003 16.93 12.82 -2.96
CA VAL A 1003 17.33 11.92 -1.86
C VAL A 1003 16.14 11.74 -0.92
N ALA A 1004 15.87 10.51 -0.46
CA ALA A 1004 14.78 10.19 0.48
C ALA A 1004 14.95 8.80 1.12
N SER A 1005 14.20 8.53 2.20
CA SER A 1005 14.10 7.22 2.87
C SER A 1005 12.78 6.53 2.54
N GLU A 1006 12.81 5.23 2.22
CA GLU A 1006 11.60 4.41 2.01
C GLU A 1006 10.84 4.13 3.30
N ASN A 1007 11.57 3.94 4.40
CA ASN A 1007 11.04 3.69 5.74
C ASN A 1007 11.07 4.94 6.63
N LEU A 1008 10.63 4.80 7.89
CA LEU A 1008 10.96 5.75 8.96
C LEU A 1008 12.47 6.06 8.95
N GLY A 1009 12.81 7.35 8.89
CA GLY A 1009 14.17 7.84 8.67
C GLY A 1009 14.84 8.36 9.93
N TRP A 1010 16.16 8.21 10.02
CA TRP A 1010 17.00 8.71 11.13
C TRP A 1010 17.74 9.98 10.69
N SER A 1011 16.94 10.95 10.22
CA SER A 1011 17.28 12.26 9.62
C SER A 1011 18.76 12.72 9.65
N VAL A 1012 19.19 13.30 8.54
CA VAL A 1012 20.47 14.00 8.40
C VAL A 1012 20.62 15.16 9.39
N PHE A 1013 19.51 15.67 9.95
CA PHE A 1013 19.40 16.74 10.95
C PHE A 1013 18.97 16.29 12.38
N ALA A 1014 18.41 15.09 12.55
CA ALA A 1014 17.95 14.47 13.81
C ALA A 1014 18.04 12.94 13.67
N TYR A 1015 18.35 12.08 14.62
CA TYR A 1015 17.68 11.87 15.90
C TYR A 1015 18.68 11.14 16.82
N ASP A 1016 19.01 11.75 17.96
CA ASP A 1016 19.86 11.11 18.99
C ASP A 1016 19.05 10.16 19.90
N ALA A 1017 17.72 10.09 19.69
CA ALA A 1017 16.78 9.46 20.60
C ALA A 1017 15.39 9.17 19.98
N TYR A 1018 15.13 7.90 19.65
CA TYR A 1018 13.82 7.27 19.89
C TYR A 1018 13.69 6.80 21.36
N THR A 1019 14.54 7.31 22.26
CA THR A 1019 14.73 6.76 23.61
C THR A 1019 13.74 7.34 24.62
N ARG A 1020 12.80 6.49 25.04
CA ARG A 1020 12.10 6.62 26.33
C ARG A 1020 12.12 5.32 27.16
N ALA A 1021 13.27 4.65 27.23
CA ALA A 1021 13.65 3.82 28.38
C ALA A 1021 15.15 3.51 28.39
N GLY A 1022 15.83 3.76 29.52
CA GLY A 1022 16.86 2.88 30.10
C GLY A 1022 18.19 2.57 29.36
N ILE A 1023 18.35 2.76 28.06
CA ILE A 1023 19.56 2.31 27.33
C ILE A 1023 20.81 3.00 27.91
N ARG A 1024 21.76 2.19 28.37
CA ARG A 1024 22.85 2.62 29.23
C ARG A 1024 23.95 3.34 28.44
N GLY A 1025 24.03 4.66 28.58
CA GLY A 1025 25.32 5.38 28.49
C GLY A 1025 25.56 6.28 27.29
N ILE A 1026 24.67 6.37 26.29
CA ILE A 1026 24.82 7.36 25.20
C ILE A 1026 24.36 8.74 25.69
N SER A 1027 25.25 9.42 26.42
CA SER A 1027 25.15 10.85 26.74
C SER A 1027 25.74 11.67 25.60
N GLY A 1028 25.04 11.66 24.46
CA GLY A 1028 25.54 12.03 23.13
C GLY A 1028 25.57 13.53 22.79
N ALA A 1029 26.19 14.39 23.60
CA ALA A 1029 26.35 15.81 23.25
C ALA A 1029 27.26 16.09 22.02
N ASN A 1030 27.70 15.05 21.31
CA ASN A 1030 28.78 15.06 20.30
C ASN A 1030 28.48 14.21 19.04
N THR A 1031 27.26 13.69 18.85
CA THR A 1031 26.88 12.96 17.62
C THR A 1031 26.81 13.93 16.43
N PRO A 1032 27.62 13.78 15.35
CA PRO A 1032 27.73 14.83 14.32
C PRO A 1032 26.61 14.78 13.27
N TYR A 1033 25.91 15.90 13.12
CA TYR A 1033 25.07 16.27 11.98
C TYR A 1033 25.71 15.87 10.63
N GLU A 1034 24.99 15.10 9.83
CA GLU A 1034 25.61 14.38 8.71
C GLU A 1034 26.03 15.29 7.56
N PHE A 1035 25.27 16.35 7.32
CA PHE A 1035 25.61 17.32 6.30
C PHE A 1035 26.76 18.26 6.74
N ALA A 1036 27.20 18.25 8.02
CA ALA A 1036 28.50 18.79 8.42
C ALA A 1036 29.69 17.87 8.04
N ARG A 1037 29.47 16.58 7.75
CA ARG A 1037 30.49 15.71 7.15
C ARG A 1037 30.58 15.91 5.64
N VAL A 1038 29.48 16.29 4.98
CA VAL A 1038 29.40 16.54 3.53
C VAL A 1038 29.83 17.96 3.15
N ALA A 1039 29.22 19.00 3.73
CA ALA A 1039 29.38 20.39 3.30
C ALA A 1039 30.85 20.90 3.24
N PRO A 1040 31.79 20.49 4.12
CA PRO A 1040 33.20 20.86 3.99
C PRO A 1040 33.95 20.23 2.82
N ARG A 1041 33.44 19.13 2.23
CA ARG A 1041 34.05 18.42 1.09
C ARG A 1041 33.66 19.01 -0.27
N VAL A 1042 32.51 19.68 -0.29
CA VAL A 1042 31.91 20.26 -1.50
C VAL A 1042 32.80 21.36 -2.07
N ASN A 1043 33.09 21.28 -3.36
CA ASN A 1043 34.01 22.16 -4.05
C ASN A 1043 33.48 22.51 -5.45
N ALA A 1044 34.17 23.40 -6.17
CA ALA A 1044 33.75 23.90 -7.48
C ALA A 1044 33.55 22.81 -8.57
N SER A 1045 34.05 21.58 -8.38
CA SER A 1045 33.83 20.44 -9.29
C SER A 1045 32.86 19.38 -8.76
N THR A 1046 32.30 19.56 -7.56
CA THR A 1046 31.26 18.66 -7.02
C THR A 1046 30.00 18.77 -7.88
N THR A 1047 29.64 17.67 -8.56
CA THR A 1047 28.45 17.62 -9.42
C THR A 1047 27.19 17.30 -8.60
N PRO A 1048 25.98 17.64 -9.10
CA PRO A 1048 24.72 17.26 -8.47
C PRO A 1048 24.56 15.76 -8.20
N ARG A 1049 24.93 14.91 -9.17
CA ARG A 1049 24.89 13.44 -8.98
C ARG A 1049 25.82 13.00 -7.85
N GLN A 1050 27.02 13.56 -7.79
CA GLN A 1050 27.97 13.25 -6.71
C GLN A 1050 27.43 13.70 -5.35
N LEU A 1051 26.87 14.91 -5.24
CA LEU A 1051 26.30 15.41 -3.99
C LEU A 1051 25.13 14.55 -3.50
N ALA A 1052 24.22 14.14 -4.39
CA ALA A 1052 23.11 13.26 -4.02
C ALA A 1052 23.59 11.89 -3.49
N THR A 1053 24.56 11.26 -4.17
CA THR A 1053 25.20 10.02 -3.69
C THR A 1053 25.97 10.24 -2.39
N ASP A 1054 26.72 11.33 -2.26
CA ASP A 1054 27.51 11.65 -1.06
C ASP A 1054 26.61 11.82 0.18
N ILE A 1055 25.44 12.46 0.05
CA ILE A 1055 24.48 12.66 1.16
C ILE A 1055 23.86 11.33 1.61
N ALA A 1056 23.39 10.51 0.66
CA ALA A 1056 22.84 9.19 0.98
C ALA A 1056 23.90 8.28 1.66
N ASN A 1057 25.12 8.24 1.12
CA ASN A 1057 26.23 7.50 1.72
C ASN A 1057 26.63 8.06 3.09
N ALA A 1058 26.61 9.39 3.28
CA ALA A 1058 26.96 10.03 4.54
C ALA A 1058 26.00 9.59 5.65
N TYR A 1059 24.68 9.75 5.44
CA TYR A 1059 23.61 9.24 6.30
C TYR A 1059 23.82 7.75 6.65
N PHE A 1060 23.94 6.89 5.64
CA PHE A 1060 23.98 5.45 5.86
C PHE A 1060 25.20 4.99 6.68
N THR A 1061 26.31 5.72 6.54
CA THR A 1061 27.60 5.46 7.22
C THR A 1061 27.78 6.24 8.53
N HIS A 1062 26.76 6.94 9.02
CA HIS A 1062 26.85 7.67 10.28
C HIS A 1062 27.16 6.72 11.46
N PRO A 1063 28.22 6.94 12.26
CA PRO A 1063 28.57 6.03 13.35
C PRO A 1063 27.48 5.82 14.41
N ALA A 1064 26.62 6.82 14.67
CA ALA A 1064 25.53 6.67 15.64
C ALA A 1064 24.36 5.80 15.13
N LEU A 1065 24.27 5.56 13.82
CA LEU A 1065 23.24 4.70 13.21
C LEU A 1065 23.70 3.23 13.03
N GLN A 1066 24.92 2.89 13.48
CA GLN A 1066 25.41 1.52 13.43
C GLN A 1066 24.63 0.64 14.43
N GLY A 1067 24.04 -0.45 13.92
CA GLY A 1067 23.15 -1.35 14.67
C GLY A 1067 21.64 -1.06 14.50
N TYR A 1068 21.26 0.12 13.99
CA TYR A 1068 19.87 0.49 13.79
C TYR A 1068 19.37 0.22 12.36
N PRO A 1069 18.10 -0.22 12.20
CA PRO A 1069 17.51 -0.56 10.90
C PRO A 1069 17.23 0.70 10.08
N ARG A 1070 17.76 0.83 8.87
CA ARG A 1070 17.67 2.09 8.10
C ARG A 1070 17.69 1.89 6.58
N THR A 1071 16.98 2.76 5.87
CA THR A 1071 17.01 2.90 4.40
C THR A 1071 17.41 4.33 4.01
N ILE A 1072 18.06 4.50 2.87
CA ILE A 1072 18.17 5.78 2.14
C ILE A 1072 18.50 5.50 0.66
N ALA A 1073 18.00 6.32 -0.25
CA ALA A 1073 18.34 6.24 -1.67
C ALA A 1073 18.48 7.62 -2.32
N ALA A 1074 19.12 7.63 -3.48
CA ALA A 1074 19.22 8.78 -4.36
C ALA A 1074 18.72 8.42 -5.77
N PHE A 1075 17.92 9.30 -6.37
CA PHE A 1075 17.25 9.09 -7.66
C PHE A 1075 17.69 10.11 -8.72
N ASP A 1076 17.90 9.66 -9.95
CA ASP A 1076 17.97 10.52 -11.14
C ASP A 1076 16.57 10.75 -11.69
N LEU A 1077 16.01 11.95 -11.45
CA LEU A 1077 14.63 12.24 -11.82
C LEU A 1077 14.41 12.33 -13.33
N SER A 1078 15.47 12.41 -14.15
CA SER A 1078 15.34 12.31 -15.61
C SER A 1078 14.86 10.93 -16.09
N LYS A 1079 14.97 9.90 -15.24
CA LYS A 1079 14.58 8.51 -15.56
C LYS A 1079 13.14 8.18 -15.15
N THR A 1080 12.44 9.10 -14.48
CA THR A 1080 11.05 8.92 -14.04
C THR A 1080 10.10 8.53 -15.18
N ALA A 1081 10.32 9.05 -16.39
CA ALA A 1081 9.53 8.69 -17.58
C ALA A 1081 9.71 7.21 -17.98
N SER A 1082 10.95 6.67 -17.95
CA SER A 1082 11.22 5.26 -18.24
C SER A 1082 10.66 4.32 -17.16
N VAL A 1083 10.76 4.68 -15.88
CA VAL A 1083 10.17 3.89 -14.78
C VAL A 1083 8.64 3.89 -14.90
N ARG A 1084 8.00 5.03 -15.21
CA ARG A 1084 6.56 5.08 -15.41
C ARG A 1084 6.11 4.22 -16.59
N VAL A 1085 6.79 4.28 -17.74
CA VAL A 1085 6.44 3.41 -18.88
C VAL A 1085 6.58 1.91 -18.54
N ALA A 1086 7.55 1.54 -17.70
CA ALA A 1086 7.65 0.16 -17.21
C ALA A 1086 6.50 -0.19 -16.25
N LEU A 1087 6.15 0.71 -15.32
CA LEU A 1087 5.02 0.55 -14.39
C LEU A 1087 3.67 0.47 -15.12
N ASP A 1088 3.45 1.31 -16.14
CA ASP A 1088 2.27 1.31 -17.01
C ASP A 1088 2.13 -0.06 -17.70
N ASN A 1089 3.21 -0.58 -18.29
CA ASN A 1089 3.23 -1.89 -18.93
C ASN A 1089 2.94 -3.02 -17.92
N LEU A 1090 3.43 -2.91 -16.69
CA LEU A 1090 3.18 -3.88 -15.62
C LEU A 1090 1.70 -3.85 -15.21
N ALA A 1091 1.15 -2.67 -14.89
CA ALA A 1091 -0.24 -2.49 -14.56
C ALA A 1091 -1.18 -3.01 -15.68
N ILE A 1092 -0.90 -2.70 -16.95
CA ILE A 1092 -1.66 -3.23 -18.09
C ILE A 1092 -1.59 -4.76 -18.15
N ALA A 1093 -0.42 -5.36 -17.96
CA ALA A 1093 -0.27 -6.81 -17.95
C ALA A 1093 -1.03 -7.47 -16.77
N LEU A 1094 -1.03 -6.84 -15.60
CA LEU A 1094 -1.77 -7.31 -14.42
C LEU A 1094 -3.29 -7.21 -14.66
N ARG A 1095 -3.80 -6.07 -15.15
CA ARG A 1095 -5.23 -5.83 -15.46
C ARG A 1095 -5.77 -6.80 -16.50
N ASN A 1096 -5.09 -6.91 -17.64
CA ASN A 1096 -5.52 -7.77 -18.76
C ASN A 1096 -5.62 -9.25 -18.38
N ASN A 1097 -4.91 -9.68 -17.33
CA ASN A 1097 -4.91 -11.06 -16.84
C ASN A 1097 -5.55 -11.20 -15.46
N LEU A 1098 -6.16 -10.15 -14.90
CA LEU A 1098 -6.51 -10.06 -13.47
C LEU A 1098 -7.41 -11.22 -13.00
N ALA A 1099 -8.35 -11.65 -13.83
CA ALA A 1099 -9.25 -12.77 -13.54
C ALA A 1099 -8.53 -14.12 -13.30
N THR A 1100 -7.29 -14.28 -13.77
CA THR A 1100 -6.45 -15.46 -13.52
C THR A 1100 -5.25 -15.19 -12.61
N VAL A 1101 -4.77 -13.94 -12.51
CA VAL A 1101 -3.57 -13.60 -11.70
C VAL A 1101 -3.86 -12.99 -10.33
N LYS A 1102 -5.10 -12.58 -10.00
CA LYS A 1102 -5.43 -11.83 -8.76
C LYS A 1102 -4.92 -12.49 -7.47
N THR A 1103 -5.01 -13.81 -7.32
CA THR A 1103 -4.50 -14.52 -6.13
C THR A 1103 -2.97 -14.54 -6.07
N TYR A 1104 -2.28 -14.65 -7.22
CA TYR A 1104 -0.83 -14.51 -7.26
C TYR A 1104 -0.40 -13.08 -6.87
N ILE A 1105 -1.13 -12.06 -7.30
CA ILE A 1105 -0.90 -10.67 -6.88
C ILE A 1105 -1.11 -10.50 -5.37
N GLN A 1106 -2.16 -11.09 -4.80
CA GLN A 1106 -2.41 -11.09 -3.34
C GLN A 1106 -1.23 -11.71 -2.58
N ASN A 1107 -0.79 -12.90 -2.98
CA ASN A 1107 0.32 -13.60 -2.32
C ASN A 1107 1.65 -12.85 -2.48
N THR A 1108 1.93 -12.34 -3.68
CA THR A 1108 3.08 -11.47 -3.94
C THR A 1108 3.05 -10.21 -3.07
N ARG A 1109 1.92 -9.50 -2.96
CA ARG A 1109 1.80 -8.33 -2.09
C ARG A 1109 2.18 -8.68 -0.65
N ASN A 1110 1.78 -9.84 -0.15
CA ASN A 1110 2.09 -10.27 1.22
C ASN A 1110 3.58 -10.62 1.40
N ALA A 1111 4.24 -11.20 0.40
CA ALA A 1111 5.67 -11.57 0.43
C ALA A 1111 6.65 -10.41 0.16
N VAL A 1112 6.17 -9.27 -0.35
CA VAL A 1112 7.02 -8.11 -0.69
C VAL A 1112 7.39 -7.30 0.55
N GLN A 1113 8.62 -6.76 0.54
CA GLN A 1113 9.15 -5.78 1.49
C GLN A 1113 8.18 -4.61 1.68
N LYS A 1114 7.84 -4.34 2.93
CA LYS A 1114 7.00 -3.20 3.33
C LYS A 1114 7.79 -2.26 4.21
N PHE A 1115 7.23 -1.07 4.40
CA PHE A 1115 7.77 0.00 5.24
C PHE A 1115 6.66 0.50 6.17
N ASP A 1116 7.01 0.99 7.37
CA ASP A 1116 6.03 1.33 8.42
C ASP A 1116 5.28 2.62 8.08
N SER A 1117 4.18 2.44 7.35
CA SER A 1117 3.30 3.46 6.78
C SER A 1117 2.13 3.83 7.71
N ARG A 1118 1.94 3.04 8.78
CA ARG A 1118 0.81 3.09 9.71
C ARG A 1118 1.20 3.45 11.15
N ASP A 1119 2.43 3.95 11.33
CA ASP A 1119 2.94 4.54 12.58
C ASP A 1119 2.98 3.57 13.77
N TYR A 1120 3.20 2.27 13.51
CA TYR A 1120 3.16 1.22 14.54
C TYR A 1120 4.54 0.88 15.15
N TYR A 1121 5.62 1.48 14.65
CA TYR A 1121 7.01 1.11 14.88
C TYR A 1121 7.32 -0.36 14.56
N LYS A 1122 6.55 -0.92 13.62
CA LYS A 1122 6.58 -2.32 13.23
C LYS A 1122 6.05 -2.45 11.82
N ILE A 1123 6.83 -3.08 10.94
CA ILE A 1123 6.37 -3.46 9.60
C ILE A 1123 5.35 -4.61 9.72
N THR A 1124 4.20 -4.45 9.08
CA THR A 1124 3.05 -5.37 9.12
C THR A 1124 2.53 -5.69 7.72
N GLN A 1125 1.60 -6.65 7.59
CA GLN A 1125 0.94 -6.91 6.31
C GLN A 1125 -0.09 -5.83 5.90
N ASP A 1126 -0.54 -5.02 6.85
CA ASP A 1126 -1.45 -3.90 6.61
C ASP A 1126 -0.74 -2.67 6.04
N ASP A 1127 0.60 -2.63 6.05
CA ASP A 1127 1.38 -1.51 5.53
C ASP A 1127 1.26 -1.34 4.02
N GLU A 1128 1.22 -0.08 3.58
CA GLU A 1128 0.72 0.33 2.27
C GLU A 1128 1.83 0.71 1.29
N TYR A 1129 3.06 0.91 1.77
CA TYR A 1129 4.22 1.22 0.93
C TYR A 1129 5.04 -0.05 0.75
N LEU A 1130 5.12 -0.52 -0.50
CA LEU A 1130 5.85 -1.73 -0.89
C LEU A 1130 7.08 -1.34 -1.73
N ASP A 1131 8.19 -2.03 -1.56
CA ASP A 1131 9.36 -1.86 -2.43
C ASP A 1131 9.01 -2.20 -3.89
N LEU A 1132 9.24 -1.27 -4.82
CA LEU A 1132 8.81 -1.40 -6.21
C LEU A 1132 9.68 -2.40 -7.00
N TYR A 1133 10.96 -2.54 -6.67
CA TYR A 1133 11.84 -3.51 -7.32
C TYR A 1133 11.51 -4.93 -6.84
N HIS A 1134 11.34 -5.14 -5.55
CA HIS A 1134 10.99 -6.42 -4.94
C HIS A 1134 9.58 -6.84 -5.35
N LEU A 1135 8.62 -5.91 -5.44
CA LEU A 1135 7.31 -6.16 -6.04
C LEU A 1135 7.44 -6.70 -7.47
N ALA A 1136 8.26 -6.06 -8.30
CA ALA A 1136 8.51 -6.53 -9.65
C ALA A 1136 9.26 -7.89 -9.70
N ALA A 1137 10.25 -8.10 -8.83
CA ALA A 1137 10.96 -9.37 -8.73
C ALA A 1137 10.02 -10.53 -8.36
N GLN A 1138 9.16 -10.31 -7.35
CA GLN A 1138 8.17 -11.27 -6.87
C GLN A 1138 7.10 -11.54 -7.94
N LEU A 1139 6.56 -10.51 -8.59
CA LEU A 1139 5.60 -10.69 -9.70
C LEU A 1139 6.20 -11.46 -10.87
N LYS A 1140 7.50 -11.27 -11.17
CA LYS A 1140 8.22 -12.03 -12.19
C LYS A 1140 8.41 -13.51 -11.83
N VAL A 1141 8.67 -13.83 -10.56
CA VAL A 1141 8.87 -15.22 -10.12
C VAL A 1141 7.53 -15.96 -10.00
N TYR A 1142 6.55 -15.36 -9.32
CA TYR A 1142 5.37 -16.09 -8.83
C TYR A 1142 4.12 -15.97 -9.70
N VAL A 1143 4.00 -14.96 -10.58
CA VAL A 1143 2.85 -14.88 -11.51
C VAL A 1143 3.13 -15.73 -12.76
N PRO A 1144 2.37 -16.80 -13.05
CA PRO A 1144 2.61 -17.69 -14.18
C PRO A 1144 2.10 -17.11 -15.51
N ASN A 1145 2.50 -15.87 -15.84
CA ASN A 1145 2.05 -15.15 -17.02
C ASN A 1145 3.21 -14.36 -17.65
N THR A 1146 3.67 -14.79 -18.83
CA THR A 1146 4.85 -14.22 -19.49
C THR A 1146 4.74 -12.73 -19.83
N GLN A 1147 3.53 -12.17 -19.97
CA GLN A 1147 3.36 -10.71 -20.14
C GLN A 1147 3.70 -9.97 -18.84
N VAL A 1148 3.14 -10.42 -17.72
CA VAL A 1148 3.44 -9.88 -16.38
C VAL A 1148 4.92 -10.03 -16.06
N GLN A 1149 5.52 -11.20 -16.32
CA GLN A 1149 6.93 -11.47 -16.04
C GLN A 1149 7.88 -10.56 -16.84
N ASN A 1150 7.59 -10.31 -18.12
CA ASN A 1150 8.39 -9.41 -18.96
C ASN A 1150 8.20 -7.93 -18.58
N ALA A 1151 6.99 -7.52 -18.23
CA ALA A 1151 6.73 -6.15 -17.78
C ALA A 1151 7.37 -5.88 -16.40
N ALA A 1152 7.34 -6.86 -15.50
CA ALA A 1152 8.00 -6.78 -14.20
C ALA A 1152 9.53 -6.75 -14.33
N GLN A 1153 10.12 -7.55 -15.24
CA GLN A 1153 11.54 -7.39 -15.61
C GLN A 1153 11.84 -5.96 -16.09
N SER A 1154 10.96 -5.38 -16.90
CA SER A 1154 11.13 -4.01 -17.40
C SER A 1154 11.12 -2.95 -16.29
N VAL A 1155 10.39 -3.17 -15.18
CA VAL A 1155 10.43 -2.29 -14.00
C VAL A 1155 11.77 -2.41 -13.29
N MET A 1156 12.23 -3.64 -13.00
CA MET A 1156 13.55 -3.87 -12.39
C MET A 1156 14.69 -3.26 -13.22
N ASP A 1157 14.64 -3.40 -14.54
CA ASP A 1157 15.60 -2.78 -15.46
C ASP A 1157 15.52 -1.26 -15.43
N ALA A 1158 14.32 -0.66 -15.52
CA ALA A 1158 14.17 0.80 -15.49
C ALA A 1158 14.68 1.43 -14.18
N LEU A 1159 14.51 0.75 -13.05
CA LEU A 1159 15.03 1.16 -11.76
C LEU A 1159 16.57 1.07 -11.70
N THR A 1160 17.15 -0.04 -12.14
CA THR A 1160 18.58 -0.35 -11.99
C THR A 1160 19.42 -0.01 -13.22
N THR A 1161 19.32 -0.77 -14.31
CA THR A 1161 20.14 -0.60 -15.53
C THR A 1161 19.76 0.64 -16.35
N GLY A 1162 18.52 1.11 -16.23
CA GLY A 1162 18.07 2.43 -16.71
C GLY A 1162 18.63 3.60 -15.89
N GLY A 1163 19.11 3.32 -14.67
CA GLY A 1163 19.82 4.25 -13.80
C GLY A 1163 18.93 5.26 -13.08
N PHE A 1164 17.66 4.91 -12.76
CA PHE A 1164 16.81 5.76 -11.91
C PHE A 1164 17.34 5.78 -10.47
N VAL A 1165 17.57 4.62 -9.86
CA VAL A 1165 18.25 4.53 -8.56
C VAL A 1165 19.75 4.66 -8.81
N ILE A 1166 20.37 5.75 -8.31
CA ILE A 1166 21.79 6.05 -8.53
C ILE A 1166 22.67 5.76 -7.32
N ALA A 1167 22.08 5.64 -6.14
CA ALA A 1167 22.65 5.11 -4.91
C ALA A 1167 21.51 4.56 -4.05
N GLU A 1168 21.78 3.47 -3.34
CA GLU A 1168 20.82 2.72 -2.53
C GLU A 1168 21.60 2.16 -1.34
N TYR A 1169 21.11 2.37 -0.13
CA TYR A 1169 21.67 1.75 1.07
C TYR A 1169 20.57 1.38 2.08
N HIS A 1170 20.52 0.10 2.45
CA HIS A 1170 19.67 -0.44 3.49
C HIS A 1170 20.48 -1.27 4.50
N ALA A 1171 19.93 -1.41 5.71
CA ALA A 1171 20.36 -2.39 6.70
C ALA A 1171 19.17 -2.75 7.61
N SER A 1172 18.93 -4.03 7.82
CA SER A 1172 18.05 -4.53 8.88
C SER A 1172 18.68 -4.34 10.26
N GLY A 1173 17.87 -4.44 11.32
CA GLY A 1173 18.36 -4.20 12.69
C GLY A 1173 17.26 -4.09 13.75
N MET A 1174 17.68 -3.84 14.98
CA MET A 1174 16.80 -3.79 16.16
C MET A 1174 16.32 -2.37 16.46
N TRP A 1175 15.03 -2.25 16.80
CA TRP A 1175 14.44 -1.03 17.35
C TRP A 1175 13.83 -1.29 18.73
N GLY A 1176 14.05 -0.36 19.66
CA GLY A 1176 13.63 -0.49 21.06
C GLY A 1176 14.51 -1.43 21.90
N GLY A 1177 14.53 -1.20 23.21
CA GLY A 1177 15.07 -2.14 24.21
C GLY A 1177 13.93 -2.69 25.09
N ASP A 1178 14.22 -3.72 25.88
CA ASP A 1178 13.31 -4.49 26.77
C ASP A 1178 12.11 -5.19 26.08
N THR A 1179 11.60 -4.66 24.96
CA THR A 1179 10.70 -5.35 24.01
C THR A 1179 11.20 -5.09 22.59
N GLU A 1180 12.19 -5.87 22.16
CA GLU A 1180 12.93 -5.65 20.92
C GLU A 1180 12.05 -5.91 19.68
N LEU A 1181 11.98 -4.93 18.78
CA LEU A 1181 11.28 -5.01 17.49
C LEU A 1181 12.34 -4.99 16.38
N TYR A 1182 12.61 -6.16 15.81
CA TYR A 1182 13.45 -6.28 14.62
C TYR A 1182 12.71 -5.74 13.39
N TRP A 1183 13.35 -4.87 12.61
CA TRP A 1183 12.86 -4.47 11.29
C TRP A 1183 13.72 -5.14 10.21
N ASP A 1184 13.10 -6.04 9.45
CA ASP A 1184 13.67 -6.58 8.22
C ASP A 1184 13.52 -5.56 7.09
N LEU A 1185 14.67 -5.22 6.49
CA LEU A 1185 14.86 -4.29 5.38
C LEU A 1185 15.82 -4.90 4.34
N ASP A 1186 16.17 -6.19 4.43
CA ASP A 1186 17.15 -6.86 3.54
C ASP A 1186 16.66 -6.93 2.08
N ASN A 1187 15.37 -6.68 1.85
CA ASN A 1187 14.73 -6.63 0.54
C ASN A 1187 14.36 -5.21 0.08
N ALA A 1188 14.80 -4.17 0.79
CA ALA A 1188 14.71 -2.77 0.34
C ALA A 1188 15.72 -2.49 -0.78
N ARG A 1189 15.30 -1.74 -1.80
CA ARG A 1189 16.02 -1.46 -3.06
C ARG A 1189 15.87 0.00 -3.48
N GLY A 1190 15.44 0.86 -2.56
CA GLY A 1190 15.60 2.30 -2.60
C GLY A 1190 14.36 3.07 -3.04
N VAL A 1191 13.32 2.44 -3.60
CA VAL A 1191 12.08 3.15 -3.96
C VAL A 1191 10.83 2.30 -3.78
N SER A 1192 9.87 2.84 -3.04
CA SER A 1192 8.58 2.22 -2.77
C SER A 1192 7.46 2.71 -3.71
N ILE A 1193 6.32 2.03 -3.70
CA ILE A 1193 5.09 2.35 -4.43
C ILE A 1193 3.88 2.16 -3.51
N TYR A 1194 2.81 2.93 -3.70
CA TYR A 1194 1.57 2.72 -2.97
C TYR A 1194 0.83 1.46 -3.46
N PHE A 1195 0.63 0.50 -2.55
CA PHE A 1195 -0.23 -0.66 -2.75
C PHE A 1195 -0.86 -1.06 -1.39
N PRO A 1196 -1.98 -0.43 -0.97
CA PRO A 1196 -2.64 -0.70 0.30
C PRO A 1196 -3.18 -2.14 0.40
N PRO A 1197 -3.54 -2.63 1.59
CA PRO A 1197 -4.13 -3.96 1.77
C PRO A 1197 -5.59 -4.03 1.33
N ARG A 1198 -6.31 -2.90 1.30
CA ARG A 1198 -7.75 -2.80 1.06
C ARG A 1198 -8.16 -1.44 0.48
N SER A 1199 -9.28 -1.41 -0.24
CA SER A 1199 -9.93 -0.17 -0.71
C SER A 1199 -10.50 0.71 0.41
N GLY A 1200 -10.55 0.20 1.66
CA GLY A 1200 -10.95 0.95 2.85
C GLY A 1200 -9.83 1.79 3.49
N SER A 1201 -8.61 1.73 2.97
CA SER A 1201 -7.46 2.52 3.47
C SER A 1201 -7.67 4.03 3.32
N ASN A 1202 -7.21 4.80 4.31
CA ASN A 1202 -7.50 6.23 4.46
C ASN A 1202 -7.20 7.07 3.21
N ASP A 1203 -6.04 6.84 2.59
CA ASP A 1203 -5.61 7.59 1.41
C ASP A 1203 -6.00 6.94 0.08
N TYR A 1204 -6.49 5.70 0.05
CA TYR A 1204 -6.86 4.98 -1.18
C TYR A 1204 -7.84 5.78 -2.05
N ASN A 1205 -8.91 6.30 -1.43
CA ASN A 1205 -9.92 7.09 -2.15
C ASN A 1205 -9.33 8.39 -2.72
N LYS A 1206 -8.41 9.05 -2.00
CA LYS A 1206 -7.70 10.26 -2.47
C LYS A 1206 -6.72 9.92 -3.61
N TYR A 1207 -6.08 8.76 -3.54
CA TYR A 1207 -5.12 8.23 -4.51
C TYR A 1207 -5.78 7.90 -5.86
N VAL A 1208 -6.81 7.03 -5.86
CA VAL A 1208 -7.51 6.56 -7.08
C VAL A 1208 -8.53 7.56 -7.64
N THR A 1209 -8.69 8.73 -7.01
CA THR A 1209 -9.40 9.89 -7.59
C THR A 1209 -8.45 11.07 -7.88
N HIS A 1210 -7.15 10.78 -7.97
CA HIS A 1210 -6.08 11.69 -8.43
C HIS A 1210 -5.91 12.99 -7.60
N GLN A 1211 -6.32 12.97 -6.33
CA GLN A 1211 -6.24 14.13 -5.43
C GLN A 1211 -4.82 14.33 -4.86
N LEU A 1212 -4.07 13.24 -4.64
CA LEU A 1212 -2.72 13.28 -4.05
C LEU A 1212 -1.62 13.51 -5.10
N PHE A 1213 -1.67 12.74 -6.19
CA PHE A 1213 -0.49 12.53 -7.05
C PHE A 1213 -0.76 12.78 -8.53
N ARG A 1214 0.23 13.40 -9.16
CA ARG A 1214 0.37 13.47 -10.61
C ARG A 1214 0.52 12.08 -11.24
N LEU A 1215 1.15 11.13 -10.54
CA LEU A 1215 1.37 9.77 -11.06
C LEU A 1215 0.04 9.12 -11.48
N THR A 1216 -0.97 9.17 -10.62
CA THR A 1216 -2.28 8.55 -10.86
C THR A 1216 -3.11 9.26 -11.93
N SER A 1217 -2.66 10.43 -12.42
CA SER A 1217 -3.25 11.12 -13.58
C SER A 1217 -2.46 10.95 -14.88
N GLU A 1218 -1.22 10.41 -14.83
CA GLU A 1218 -0.35 10.19 -15.99
C GLU A 1218 0.06 8.72 -16.17
N SER A 1219 -0.40 7.81 -15.31
CA SER A 1219 -0.10 6.37 -15.28
C SER A 1219 -1.40 5.56 -15.31
N VAL A 1220 -1.30 4.23 -15.22
CA VAL A 1220 -2.43 3.29 -15.10
C VAL A 1220 -2.28 2.36 -13.90
N TRP A 1221 -1.47 2.75 -12.90
CA TRP A 1221 -1.23 1.98 -11.67
C TRP A 1221 -2.42 2.04 -10.70
N ASP A 1222 -2.99 3.21 -10.47
CA ASP A 1222 -4.24 3.41 -9.71
C ASP A 1222 -5.44 2.75 -10.41
N ASP A 1223 -5.47 2.82 -11.74
CA ASP A 1223 -6.42 2.14 -12.62
C ASP A 1223 -6.34 0.60 -12.43
N PHE A 1224 -5.12 0.06 -12.20
CA PHE A 1224 -4.91 -1.32 -11.76
C PHE A 1224 -5.39 -1.58 -10.32
N LEU A 1225 -5.11 -0.68 -9.36
CA LEU A 1225 -5.58 -0.83 -7.98
C LEU A 1225 -7.13 -0.79 -7.90
N ALA A 1226 -7.78 0.02 -8.72
CA ALA A 1226 -9.23 0.10 -8.85
C ALA A 1226 -9.84 -1.22 -9.33
N ASP A 1227 -9.34 -1.78 -10.45
CA ASP A 1227 -9.77 -3.08 -10.94
C ASP A 1227 -9.45 -4.22 -9.95
N TYR A 1228 -8.29 -4.17 -9.30
CA TYR A 1228 -7.82 -5.17 -8.34
C TYR A 1228 -8.74 -5.27 -7.12
N PHE A 1229 -9.18 -4.16 -6.52
CA PHE A 1229 -10.14 -4.22 -5.41
C PHE A 1229 -11.58 -4.40 -5.90
N GLY A 1230 -11.97 -3.71 -6.97
CA GLY A 1230 -13.31 -3.73 -7.54
C GLY A 1230 -14.35 -3.01 -6.67
N VAL A 1231 -15.64 -3.15 -7.02
CA VAL A 1231 -16.76 -2.38 -6.45
C VAL A 1231 -17.17 -2.82 -5.02
N MET A 1232 -16.29 -3.50 -4.27
CA MET A 1232 -16.59 -3.95 -2.91
C MET A 1232 -16.22 -2.87 -1.88
N GLY A 1233 -17.25 -2.18 -1.39
CA GLY A 1233 -17.18 -1.42 -0.14
C GLY A 1233 -17.05 -2.37 1.05
N LEU A 1234 -15.81 -2.68 1.42
CA LEU A 1234 -15.48 -3.23 2.74
C LEU A 1234 -15.58 -2.11 3.80
N PRO A 1235 -15.82 -2.44 5.08
CA PRO A 1235 -16.03 -1.41 6.10
C PRO A 1235 -14.82 -0.46 6.22
N PRO A 1236 -15.04 0.85 6.44
CA PRO A 1236 -13.97 1.79 6.73
C PRO A 1236 -13.25 1.39 8.03
N GLU A 1237 -11.99 1.78 8.17
CA GLU A 1237 -11.21 1.46 9.35
C GLU A 1237 -11.81 2.13 10.60
N SER A 1238 -11.93 1.38 11.70
CA SER A 1238 -12.58 1.85 12.92
C SER A 1238 -11.64 2.69 13.79
N GLY A 1239 -11.14 3.78 13.21
CA GLY A 1239 -10.31 4.79 13.85
C GLY A 1239 -10.32 6.08 13.02
N GLY A 1240 -10.41 7.23 13.69
CA GLY A 1240 -10.07 8.50 13.04
C GLY A 1240 -8.56 8.54 12.72
N GLU A 1241 -8.11 9.56 11.98
CA GLU A 1241 -6.69 9.75 11.66
C GLU A 1241 -5.86 9.79 12.95
N VAL A 1242 -5.19 8.68 13.25
CA VAL A 1242 -4.16 8.62 14.28
C VAL A 1242 -2.97 9.38 13.71
N LEU A 1243 -2.74 10.58 14.25
CA LEU A 1243 -1.55 11.37 13.95
C LEU A 1243 -0.30 10.51 14.15
N PRO A 1244 0.78 10.69 13.36
CA PRO A 1244 2.09 10.20 13.75
C PRO A 1244 2.35 10.69 15.19
N PRO A 1245 2.87 9.84 16.10
CA PRO A 1245 2.70 10.02 17.54
C PRO A 1245 3.47 11.23 18.09
N SER A 1246 2.86 12.41 17.99
CA SER A 1246 3.27 13.64 18.67
C SER A 1246 3.22 13.36 20.17
N MET A 1247 4.37 13.04 20.77
CA MET A 1247 4.45 12.74 22.19
C MET A 1247 3.85 13.91 22.98
N PRO A 1248 2.75 13.71 23.74
CA PRO A 1248 2.13 14.82 24.44
C PRO A 1248 3.12 15.41 25.44
N ARG A 1249 3.23 16.75 25.48
CA ARG A 1249 4.17 17.54 26.32
C ARG A 1249 4.05 17.26 27.84
N SER A 1250 3.16 16.37 28.28
CA SER A 1250 2.76 16.11 29.67
C SER A 1250 3.22 14.78 30.29
N SER A 1251 3.83 13.85 29.54
CA SER A 1251 4.22 12.51 30.05
C SER A 1251 5.50 12.49 30.92
N LEU A 1252 5.54 13.34 31.94
CA LEU A 1252 6.44 13.22 33.09
C LEU A 1252 5.74 12.42 34.21
N PHE A 1253 6.53 11.96 35.20
CA PHE A 1253 6.16 10.97 36.22
C PHE A 1253 5.99 9.54 35.62
N PHE A 1254 6.47 8.47 36.27
CA PHE A 1254 6.51 8.21 37.71
C PHE A 1254 7.86 7.75 38.29
N PHE A 1255 7.98 7.91 39.62
CA PHE A 1255 8.90 7.26 40.57
C PHE A 1255 10.41 7.26 40.29
N LEU A 1256 11.07 8.33 40.75
CA LEU A 1256 12.34 8.17 41.48
C LEU A 1256 12.03 7.77 42.94
N PRO A 1257 12.67 6.72 43.51
CA PRO A 1257 12.74 6.54 44.95
C PRO A 1257 13.78 7.51 45.56
N ASN A 1258 13.52 8.00 46.77
CA ASN A 1258 14.43 8.90 47.49
C ASN A 1258 15.77 8.23 47.83
N VAL A 1259 16.89 8.91 47.55
CA VAL A 1259 17.92 9.17 48.58
C VAL A 1259 18.54 10.55 48.34
N THR A 1260 18.78 11.31 49.41
CA THR A 1260 19.62 12.53 49.43
C THR A 1260 21.06 12.22 48.97
N LYS A 1261 21.81 13.16 48.40
CA LYS A 1261 22.25 14.39 49.09
C LYS A 1261 22.96 15.37 48.15
#